data_AF-A0A814VPX8-F1
#
_entry.id   AF-A0A814VPX8-F1
#
_cell.length_a   1.000
_cell.length_b   1.000
_cell.length_c   1.000
_cell.angle_alpha   90.00
_cell.angle_beta   90.00
_cell.angle_gamma   90.00
#
_symmetry.space_group_name_H-M   'P 1'
#
loop_
_entity.id
_entity.type
_entity.pdbx_description
1 polymer ?
#
loop_
_entity_poly.entity_id
_entity_poly.type
_entity_poly.pdbx_seq_one_letter_code
_entity_poly.pdbx_strand_id
1 'polypeptide(L)'
;MSNENQFQIQYFINQICSCEQVSPKLIVKTQSIISDPEYVKACLESTLNDLSENAQLMSDVDLLVFYIKHWKNYRLMCDAFQEEKQIENISVTSQRIWEKILIKSLFSRVTKACLNAIDEHRNNRLNLDPNIINDVLNIYSDENLYKLIKQDKINRTITDIYIDCFESQYLQNAQKFFSDRKNHLRAGEIIEYLISISNYLHNELTFARRYLPEERSTFSDLTDILEHLFFFGNIFHNVWNDLELLAEQENHFQIANFYKAINQVPRIKNVVVELIETEFYHSELLVEQENYFQIANFYKAINQVPRIKNVVVELIETEFYHSGRRTFRSVDKDAMEDPKVYLDTMINIRMKLAKFMQDDLNNELGLKNIFDKVCLQLMRTNVLKPIGKKLSESLCEYLDVLLRKDIRTLEKANLTEKLNESTIFYDYIEDIDTFENLYQKRLMQRLFRQLSISIELELLLITNLQEICEHESTKKFRQMCKDISNSDRLNMYYGKYPESEKIFVTILSSTVWPFSPPDEILLPHELKISYDHFSKCFTNYSKRKVLILLPQYSHGELEVCFNSLKYIFQVSLYQMLVLLLFNANATITIKQIQTETQMSLNVIHDVLCNLSEKKIIVCDEFENLNRQKSSIRLTKDFQNTKMHVKLCAPFNCTEATKNNDKKFAIQAVIIQIMKTKETLFIESLIDEVMTEMNQPNENIIRNCIDRLIEQEYLERDSRRSNLLHYLL
;
A
#
# COMPACT_ATOMS: atom_id res chain seq x y z
N MET A 1 -5.23 31.05 -94.57
CA MET A 1 -5.89 31.77 -93.46
C MET A 1 -5.85 33.27 -93.76
N SER A 2 -6.96 33.99 -93.63
CA SER A 2 -6.94 35.47 -93.66
C SER A 2 -6.14 35.99 -92.46
N ASN A 3 -5.43 37.13 -92.61
CA ASN A 3 -4.66 37.74 -91.51
C ASN A 3 -5.50 38.00 -90.25
N GLU A 4 -6.81 38.21 -90.40
CA GLU A 4 -7.76 38.39 -89.29
C GLU A 4 -7.96 37.11 -88.45
N ASN A 5 -8.01 35.94 -89.08
CA ASN A 5 -8.17 34.66 -88.37
C ASN A 5 -6.91 34.30 -87.57
N GLN A 6 -5.72 34.63 -88.08
CA GLN A 6 -4.46 34.44 -87.36
C GLN A 6 -4.33 35.35 -86.14
N PHE A 7 -4.75 36.63 -86.27
CA PHE A 7 -4.79 37.57 -85.14
C PHE A 7 -5.77 37.14 -84.04
N GLN A 8 -6.95 36.63 -84.40
CA GLN A 8 -7.93 36.16 -83.42
C GLN A 8 -7.45 34.90 -82.68
N ILE A 9 -6.76 33.99 -83.35
CA ILE A 9 -6.16 32.80 -82.73
C ILE A 9 -5.03 33.21 -81.77
N GLN A 10 -4.12 34.11 -82.18
CA GLN A 10 -3.05 34.61 -81.32
C GLN A 10 -3.60 35.38 -80.11
N TYR A 11 -4.64 36.20 -80.29
CA TYR A 11 -5.32 36.91 -79.21
C TYR A 11 -5.98 35.96 -78.21
N PHE A 12 -6.59 34.88 -78.70
CA PHE A 12 -7.20 33.86 -77.85
C PHE A 12 -6.18 33.05 -77.05
N ILE A 13 -5.08 32.64 -77.69
CA ILE A 13 -3.95 31.99 -77.00
C ILE A 13 -3.38 32.92 -75.94
N ASN A 14 -3.19 34.20 -76.27
CA ASN A 14 -2.75 35.20 -75.32
C ASN A 14 -3.74 35.40 -74.16
N GLN A 15 -5.06 35.35 -74.38
CA GLN A 15 -6.08 35.44 -73.32
C GLN A 15 -6.11 34.22 -72.39
N ILE A 16 -5.93 33.01 -72.94
CA ILE A 16 -5.77 31.78 -72.14
C ILE A 16 -4.50 31.86 -71.29
N CYS A 17 -3.42 32.41 -71.85
CA CYS A 17 -2.15 32.59 -71.16
C CYS A 17 -2.15 33.79 -70.19
N SER A 18 -2.98 34.82 -70.41
CA SER A 18 -3.00 36.09 -69.63
C SER A 18 -4.08 36.18 -68.55
N CYS A 19 -4.98 35.19 -68.43
CA CYS A 19 -5.99 35.09 -67.35
C CYS A 19 -7.06 36.20 -67.32
N GLU A 20 -7.71 36.53 -68.43
CA GLU A 20 -9.02 37.22 -68.38
C GLU A 20 -10.16 36.22 -68.64
N GLN A 21 -10.90 35.87 -67.59
CA GLN A 21 -12.09 34.98 -67.56
C GLN A 21 -12.34 34.13 -68.81
N VAL A 22 -11.70 32.95 -68.88
CA VAL A 22 -12.01 31.94 -69.89
C VAL A 22 -13.36 31.31 -69.54
N SER A 23 -14.44 31.90 -70.04
CA SER A 23 -15.75 31.26 -69.98
C SER A 23 -15.79 30.05 -70.94
N PRO A 24 -16.42 28.92 -70.58
CA PRO A 24 -16.58 27.77 -71.47
C PRO A 24 -17.20 28.15 -72.84
N LYS A 25 -18.01 29.22 -72.85
CA LYS A 25 -18.66 29.80 -74.04
C LYS A 25 -17.69 30.47 -75.03
N LEU A 26 -16.50 30.88 -74.59
CA LEU A 26 -15.47 31.49 -75.46
C LEU A 26 -14.67 30.43 -76.23
N ILE A 27 -14.48 29.24 -75.65
CA ILE A 27 -13.83 28.07 -76.28
C ILE A 27 -14.69 27.55 -77.45
N VAL A 28 -16.02 27.53 -77.28
CA VAL A 28 -16.97 27.13 -78.34
C VAL A 28 -17.01 28.14 -79.50
N LYS A 29 -16.76 29.43 -79.25
CA LYS A 29 -16.76 30.46 -80.31
C LYS A 29 -15.52 30.42 -81.21
N THR A 30 -14.39 29.93 -80.71
CA THR A 30 -13.17 29.78 -81.52
C THR A 30 -13.17 28.50 -82.35
N GLN A 31 -14.01 27.51 -82.02
CA GLN A 31 -14.20 26.28 -82.79
C GLN A 31 -14.63 26.50 -84.25
N SER A 32 -15.30 27.62 -84.58
CA SER A 32 -15.69 27.92 -85.97
C SER A 32 -14.57 28.50 -86.84
N ILE A 33 -13.41 28.82 -86.26
CA ILE A 33 -12.30 29.56 -86.93
C ILE A 33 -11.06 28.67 -87.13
N ILE A 34 -10.96 27.55 -86.41
CA ILE A 34 -9.79 26.66 -86.40
C ILE A 34 -9.81 25.76 -87.64
N SER A 35 -9.16 26.20 -88.71
CA SER A 35 -8.99 25.42 -89.94
C SER A 35 -7.60 24.78 -90.08
N ASP A 36 -6.64 25.07 -89.18
CA ASP A 36 -5.28 24.55 -89.28
C ASP A 36 -4.64 24.20 -87.92
N PRO A 37 -4.54 22.91 -87.54
CA PRO A 37 -4.02 22.47 -86.23
C PRO A 37 -2.52 22.71 -86.04
N GLU A 38 -1.71 22.75 -87.11
CA GLU A 38 -0.26 23.00 -87.01
C GLU A 38 0.06 24.45 -86.62
N TYR A 39 -0.76 25.41 -87.04
CA TYR A 39 -0.56 26.82 -86.70
C TYR A 39 -0.83 27.11 -85.21
N VAL A 40 -1.91 26.51 -84.67
CA VAL A 40 -2.25 26.61 -83.24
C VAL A 40 -1.13 26.02 -82.37
N LYS A 41 -0.55 24.90 -82.83
CA LYS A 41 0.59 24.25 -82.18
C LYS A 41 1.82 25.18 -82.12
N ALA A 42 2.19 25.79 -83.24
CA ALA A 42 3.35 26.67 -83.32
C ALA A 42 3.19 27.95 -82.48
N CYS A 43 2.00 28.56 -82.45
CA CYS A 43 1.71 29.73 -81.61
C CYS A 43 1.74 29.41 -80.10
N LEU A 44 1.20 28.25 -79.71
CA LEU A 44 1.30 27.76 -78.33
C LEU A 44 2.76 27.48 -77.94
N GLU A 45 3.54 26.83 -78.79
CA GLU A 45 4.96 26.57 -78.51
C GLU A 45 5.75 27.88 -78.34
N SER A 46 5.55 28.88 -79.20
CA SER A 46 6.22 30.18 -79.08
C SER A 46 5.84 30.91 -77.77
N THR A 47 4.54 31.04 -77.50
CA THR A 47 4.06 31.78 -76.31
C THR A 47 4.43 31.10 -74.99
N LEU A 48 4.42 29.76 -74.94
CA LEU A 48 4.80 29.01 -73.75
C LEU A 48 6.32 28.99 -73.54
N ASN A 49 7.12 29.02 -74.62
CA ASN A 49 8.56 29.19 -74.52
C ASN A 49 8.91 30.59 -73.98
N ASP A 50 8.27 31.65 -74.47
CA ASP A 50 8.46 33.01 -73.97
C ASP A 50 8.08 33.12 -72.48
N LEU A 51 6.97 32.47 -72.06
CA LEU A 51 6.56 32.40 -70.66
C LEU A 51 7.52 31.58 -69.79
N SER A 52 8.07 30.48 -70.32
CA SER A 52 9.08 29.67 -69.63
C SER A 52 10.39 30.43 -69.45
N GLU A 53 10.87 31.15 -70.46
CA GLU A 53 12.07 32.00 -70.37
C GLU A 53 11.87 33.14 -69.35
N ASN A 54 10.70 33.78 -69.36
CA ASN A 54 10.36 34.80 -68.37
C ASN A 54 10.29 34.21 -66.95
N ALA A 55 9.68 33.04 -66.76
CA ALA A 55 9.61 32.36 -65.47
C ALA A 55 11.02 31.97 -64.95
N GLN A 56 11.97 31.66 -65.83
CA GLN A 56 13.37 31.45 -65.46
C GLN A 56 14.11 32.75 -65.04
N LEU A 57 13.52 33.92 -65.18
CA LEU A 57 14.10 35.19 -64.72
C LEU A 57 13.40 35.75 -63.47
N MET A 58 12.29 35.13 -63.04
CA MET A 58 11.51 35.58 -61.88
C MET A 58 12.20 35.26 -60.55
N SER A 59 11.84 36.04 -59.52
CA SER A 59 12.21 35.78 -58.12
C SER A 59 11.59 34.46 -57.64
N ASP A 60 12.18 33.83 -56.62
CA ASP A 60 11.69 32.55 -56.08
C ASP A 60 10.23 32.65 -55.61
N VAL A 61 9.83 33.79 -55.01
CA VAL A 61 8.45 34.07 -54.57
C VAL A 61 7.48 34.13 -55.74
N ASP A 62 7.80 34.97 -56.73
CA ASP A 62 6.93 35.21 -57.87
C ASP A 62 6.82 33.96 -58.75
N LEU A 63 7.89 33.16 -58.82
CA LEU A 63 7.92 31.88 -59.51
C LEU A 63 6.95 30.87 -58.89
N LEU A 64 6.87 30.77 -57.56
CA LEU A 64 5.95 29.83 -56.90
C LEU A 64 4.49 30.21 -57.17
N VAL A 65 4.14 31.50 -57.04
CA VAL A 65 2.79 32.01 -57.33
C VAL A 65 2.44 31.83 -58.81
N PHE A 66 3.38 32.13 -59.70
CA PHE A 66 3.26 31.91 -61.14
C PHE A 66 2.98 30.43 -61.45
N TYR A 67 3.76 29.52 -60.85
CA TYR A 67 3.61 28.09 -61.07
C TYR A 67 2.25 27.56 -60.60
N ILE A 68 1.78 27.95 -59.41
CA ILE A 68 0.44 27.57 -58.91
C ILE A 68 -0.65 28.07 -59.86
N LYS A 69 -0.55 29.32 -60.31
CA LYS A 69 -1.54 29.94 -61.21
C LYS A 69 -1.60 29.21 -62.55
N HIS A 70 -0.46 28.92 -63.16
CA HIS A 70 -0.40 28.20 -64.44
C HIS A 70 -0.78 26.73 -64.32
N TRP A 71 -0.57 26.08 -63.16
CA TRP A 71 -1.07 24.74 -62.88
C TRP A 71 -2.59 24.68 -62.77
N LYS A 72 -3.22 25.62 -62.06
CA LYS A 72 -4.70 25.72 -61.97
C LYS A 72 -5.31 25.91 -63.36
N ASN A 73 -4.69 26.72 -64.22
CA ASN A 73 -5.13 26.91 -65.60
C ASN A 73 -5.00 25.64 -66.44
N TYR A 74 -3.88 24.91 -66.30
CA TYR A 74 -3.70 23.62 -66.96
C TYR A 74 -4.78 22.62 -66.54
N ARG A 75 -5.15 22.57 -65.25
CA ARG A 75 -6.23 21.71 -64.75
C ARG A 75 -7.60 22.09 -65.29
N LEU A 76 -7.94 23.38 -65.31
CA LEU A 76 -9.17 23.87 -65.95
C LEU A 76 -9.22 23.54 -67.45
N MET A 77 -8.07 23.57 -68.14
CA MET A 77 -7.94 23.13 -69.53
C MET A 77 -8.05 21.60 -69.66
N CYS A 78 -7.65 20.81 -68.67
CA CYS A 78 -7.87 19.36 -68.74
C CYS A 78 -9.35 19.02 -68.55
N ASP A 79 -10.03 19.69 -67.61
CA ASP A 79 -11.43 19.43 -67.27
C ASP A 79 -12.39 19.89 -68.38
N ALA A 80 -12.18 21.08 -68.97
CA ALA A 80 -13.05 21.63 -70.03
C ALA A 80 -13.02 20.81 -71.34
N PHE A 81 -11.94 20.08 -71.60
CA PHE A 81 -11.76 19.32 -72.84
C PHE A 81 -12.12 17.83 -72.71
N GLN A 82 -12.42 17.33 -71.49
CA GLN A 82 -12.97 15.98 -71.29
C GLN A 82 -14.45 15.85 -71.72
N GLU A 83 -15.18 16.96 -71.80
CA GLU A 83 -16.63 16.95 -72.11
C GLU A 83 -16.95 16.83 -73.62
N GLU A 84 -16.02 17.15 -74.52
CA GLU A 84 -16.25 17.19 -75.98
C GLU A 84 -15.40 16.16 -76.76
N LYS A 85 -15.98 15.00 -77.07
CA LYS A 85 -15.34 13.84 -77.73
C LYS A 85 -14.89 14.03 -79.19
N GLN A 86 -15.05 15.20 -79.81
CA GLN A 86 -14.85 15.36 -81.27
C GLN A 86 -13.53 16.03 -81.70
N ILE A 87 -12.66 16.47 -80.77
CA ILE A 87 -11.36 17.06 -81.13
C ILE A 87 -10.26 16.48 -80.23
N GLU A 88 -9.94 15.20 -80.40
CA GLU A 88 -8.87 14.52 -79.65
C GLU A 88 -7.46 15.03 -80.03
N ASN A 89 -7.22 15.51 -81.25
CA ASN A 89 -5.85 15.85 -81.69
C ASN A 89 -5.33 17.19 -81.15
N ILE A 90 -6.11 18.27 -81.21
CA ILE A 90 -5.62 19.61 -80.82
C ILE A 90 -5.51 19.72 -79.29
N SER A 91 -6.51 19.21 -78.55
CA SER A 91 -6.55 19.20 -77.08
C SER A 91 -5.40 18.39 -76.46
N VAL A 92 -5.11 17.21 -77.01
CA VAL A 92 -3.99 16.38 -76.54
C VAL A 92 -2.64 17.00 -76.91
N THR A 93 -2.52 17.65 -78.07
CA THR A 93 -1.27 18.34 -78.44
C THR A 93 -1.00 19.57 -77.59
N SER A 94 -2.00 20.41 -77.29
CA SER A 94 -1.84 21.58 -76.43
C SER A 94 -1.47 21.19 -75.00
N GLN A 95 -2.08 20.14 -74.46
CA GLN A 95 -1.74 19.57 -73.15
C GLN A 95 -0.29 19.09 -73.08
N ARG A 96 0.19 18.37 -74.11
CA ARG A 96 1.58 17.88 -74.19
C ARG A 96 2.62 18.99 -74.30
N ILE A 97 2.28 20.08 -74.98
CA ILE A 97 3.18 21.23 -75.14
C ILE A 97 3.30 22.00 -73.82
N TRP A 98 2.17 22.24 -73.15
CA TRP A 98 2.14 22.88 -71.83
C TRP A 98 2.89 22.05 -70.77
N GLU A 99 2.73 20.73 -70.82
CA GLU A 99 3.47 19.76 -70.00
C GLU A 99 4.99 19.90 -70.20
N LYS A 100 5.46 19.84 -71.44
CA LYS A 100 6.88 19.79 -71.76
C LYS A 100 7.58 21.12 -71.51
N ILE A 101 6.94 22.23 -71.89
CA ILE A 101 7.59 23.54 -71.95
C ILE A 101 7.50 24.31 -70.63
N LEU A 102 6.40 24.20 -69.88
CA LEU A 102 6.23 24.94 -68.61
C LEU A 102 6.37 24.05 -67.38
N ILE A 103 5.69 22.90 -67.36
CA ILE A 103 5.58 22.09 -66.14
C ILE A 103 6.89 21.35 -65.89
N LYS A 104 7.42 20.61 -66.88
CA LYS A 104 8.67 19.84 -66.74
C LYS A 104 9.92 20.72 -66.64
N SER A 105 9.97 21.85 -67.35
CA SER A 105 11.14 22.74 -67.36
C SER A 105 11.34 23.49 -66.03
N LEU A 106 10.25 23.98 -65.43
CA LEU A 106 10.30 24.79 -64.20
C LEU A 106 10.34 23.94 -62.93
N PHE A 107 10.00 22.65 -63.03
CA PHE A 107 9.86 21.74 -61.89
C PHE A 107 11.06 21.76 -60.93
N SER A 108 12.28 21.61 -61.45
CA SER A 108 13.52 21.59 -60.63
C SER A 108 13.79 22.91 -59.91
N ARG A 109 13.47 24.04 -60.56
CA ARG A 109 13.64 25.38 -59.99
C ARG A 109 12.58 25.68 -58.94
N VAL A 110 11.34 25.26 -59.16
CA VAL A 110 10.23 25.38 -58.20
C VAL A 110 10.54 24.58 -56.94
N THR A 111 11.04 23.35 -57.06
CA THR A 111 11.49 22.56 -55.90
C THR A 111 12.58 23.29 -55.11
N LYS A 112 13.58 23.86 -55.79
CA LYS A 112 14.65 24.62 -55.15
C LYS A 112 14.13 25.90 -54.47
N ALA A 113 13.21 26.62 -55.10
CA ALA A 113 12.56 27.80 -54.53
C ALA A 113 11.72 27.45 -53.28
N CYS A 114 11.01 26.32 -53.28
CA CYS A 114 10.30 25.82 -52.10
C CYS A 114 11.27 25.52 -50.94
N LEU A 115 12.40 24.85 -51.21
CA LEU A 115 13.40 24.54 -50.19
C LEU A 115 14.08 25.80 -49.64
N ASN A 116 14.43 26.76 -50.52
CA ASN A 116 14.98 28.05 -50.11
C ASN A 116 13.99 28.82 -49.21
N ALA A 117 12.70 28.84 -49.57
CA ALA A 117 11.66 29.50 -48.77
C ALA A 117 11.53 28.88 -47.38
N ILE A 118 11.66 27.55 -47.27
CA ILE A 118 11.66 26.84 -45.98
C ILE A 118 12.91 27.21 -45.17
N ASP A 119 14.09 27.28 -45.79
CA ASP A 119 15.33 27.65 -45.10
C ASP A 119 15.37 29.13 -44.68
N GLU A 120 14.76 30.05 -45.44
CA GLU A 120 14.56 31.44 -45.02
C GLU A 120 13.59 31.54 -43.83
N HIS A 121 12.53 30.73 -43.85
CA HIS A 121 11.57 30.63 -42.75
C HIS A 121 12.24 30.09 -41.46
N ARG A 122 13.09 29.06 -41.57
CA ARG A 122 13.89 28.51 -40.45
C ARG A 122 14.87 29.51 -39.83
N ASN A 123 15.24 30.55 -40.58
CA ASN A 123 16.12 31.63 -40.14
C ASN A 123 15.37 32.91 -39.70
N ASN A 124 14.05 32.83 -39.51
CA ASN A 124 13.17 33.95 -39.14
C ASN A 124 13.21 35.15 -40.11
N ARG A 125 13.56 34.92 -41.38
CA ARG A 125 13.53 35.93 -42.45
C ARG A 125 12.25 35.71 -43.27
N LEU A 126 11.13 36.15 -42.72
CA LEU A 126 9.79 35.89 -43.27
C LEU A 126 9.45 36.84 -44.43
N ASN A 127 9.31 36.32 -45.64
CA ASN A 127 8.78 37.05 -46.80
C ASN A 127 7.64 36.32 -47.56
N LEU A 128 7.21 35.12 -47.12
CA LEU A 128 6.28 34.25 -47.87
C LEU A 128 5.18 33.64 -46.99
N ASP A 129 3.96 33.52 -47.54
CA ASP A 129 2.82 32.84 -46.91
C ASP A 129 3.00 31.30 -46.97
N PRO A 130 2.96 30.59 -45.83
CA PRO A 130 3.03 29.13 -45.76
C PRO A 130 2.09 28.36 -46.67
N ASN A 131 0.92 28.92 -46.96
CA ASN A 131 -0.08 28.25 -47.78
C ASN A 131 0.38 28.07 -49.24
N ILE A 132 1.28 28.94 -49.72
CA ILE A 132 1.84 28.85 -51.08
C ILE A 132 2.68 27.57 -51.23
N ILE A 133 3.43 27.19 -50.20
CA ILE A 133 4.25 25.96 -50.22
C ILE A 133 3.35 24.72 -50.16
N ASN A 134 2.32 24.75 -49.31
CA ASN A 134 1.32 23.68 -49.24
C ASN A 134 0.61 23.48 -50.60
N ASP A 135 0.21 24.58 -51.26
CA ASP A 135 -0.39 24.54 -52.59
C ASP A 135 0.53 23.89 -53.64
N VAL A 136 1.84 24.16 -53.61
CA VAL A 136 2.81 23.52 -54.50
C VAL A 136 3.01 22.04 -54.16
N LEU A 137 3.00 21.66 -52.88
CA LEU A 137 3.12 20.26 -52.46
C LEU A 137 1.87 19.44 -52.80
N ASN A 138 0.69 20.07 -52.82
CA ASN A 138 -0.54 19.48 -53.34
C ASN A 138 -0.46 19.25 -54.87
N ILE A 139 0.25 20.10 -55.61
CA ILE A 139 0.52 19.89 -57.05
C ILE A 139 1.39 18.66 -57.28
N TYR A 140 2.43 18.45 -56.46
CA TYR A 140 3.27 17.25 -56.50
C TYR A 140 2.52 15.94 -56.17
N SER A 141 1.28 16.07 -55.70
CA SER A 141 0.42 14.99 -55.25
C SER A 141 -0.77 14.74 -56.18
N ASP A 142 -0.92 15.54 -57.24
CA ASP A 142 -2.05 15.46 -58.17
C ASP A 142 -1.88 14.26 -59.14
N GLU A 143 -2.93 13.46 -59.31
CA GLU A 143 -2.95 12.31 -60.23
C GLU A 143 -2.59 12.70 -61.67
N ASN A 144 -2.92 13.92 -62.07
CA ASN A 144 -2.59 14.42 -63.40
C ASN A 144 -1.07 14.63 -63.55
N LEU A 145 -0.38 15.16 -62.54
CA LEU A 145 1.10 15.25 -62.54
C LEU A 145 1.73 13.85 -62.62
N TYR A 146 1.18 12.90 -61.87
CA TYR A 146 1.65 11.52 -61.88
C TYR A 146 1.50 10.85 -63.25
N LYS A 147 0.37 11.05 -63.95
CA LYS A 147 0.16 10.54 -65.31
C LYS A 147 1.17 11.14 -66.32
N LEU A 148 1.61 12.38 -66.11
CA LEU A 148 2.59 13.08 -66.96
C LEU A 148 4.02 12.53 -66.79
N ILE A 149 4.41 12.17 -65.56
CA ILE A 149 5.76 11.64 -65.28
C ILE A 149 5.85 10.13 -65.59
N LYS A 150 4.75 9.38 -65.48
CA LYS A 150 4.70 7.93 -65.74
C LYS A 150 4.94 7.54 -67.21
N GLN A 151 4.69 8.44 -68.17
CA GLN A 151 5.00 8.16 -69.59
C GLN A 151 6.49 7.90 -69.82
N ASP A 152 7.38 8.37 -68.93
CA ASP A 152 8.83 8.28 -69.14
C ASP A 152 9.47 7.05 -68.45
N LYS A 153 8.87 6.41 -67.43
CA LYS A 153 9.42 5.20 -66.77
C LYS A 153 8.36 4.27 -66.15
N ILE A 154 8.53 2.97 -66.37
CA ILE A 154 7.68 1.87 -65.89
C ILE A 154 7.91 1.65 -64.38
N ASN A 155 6.81 1.50 -63.62
CA ASN A 155 6.72 1.19 -62.17
C ASN A 155 7.09 2.29 -61.17
N ARG A 156 6.35 3.41 -61.17
CA ARG A 156 6.31 4.36 -60.03
C ARG A 156 4.85 4.60 -59.62
N THR A 157 4.61 4.88 -58.35
CA THR A 157 3.33 5.27 -57.71
C THR A 157 3.26 6.79 -57.52
N ILE A 158 2.06 7.34 -57.25
CA ILE A 158 1.84 8.80 -57.07
C ILE A 158 2.73 9.36 -55.95
N THR A 159 2.92 8.56 -54.91
CA THR A 159 3.80 8.81 -53.76
C THR A 159 5.28 8.90 -54.13
N ASP A 160 5.78 8.14 -55.11
CA ASP A 160 7.22 8.09 -55.43
C ASP A 160 7.75 9.40 -56.03
N ILE A 161 6.89 10.18 -56.69
CA ILE A 161 7.28 11.47 -57.29
C ILE A 161 7.51 12.53 -56.21
N TYR A 162 6.66 12.56 -55.19
CA TYR A 162 6.84 13.45 -54.04
C TYR A 162 8.12 13.09 -53.26
N ILE A 163 8.35 11.78 -53.07
CA ILE A 163 9.51 11.25 -52.35
C ILE A 163 10.82 11.63 -53.06
N ASP A 164 10.91 11.31 -54.36
CA ASP A 164 12.10 11.56 -55.19
C ASP A 164 12.40 13.05 -55.35
N CYS A 165 11.37 13.88 -55.48
CA CYS A 165 11.54 15.27 -55.89
C CYS A 165 11.66 16.24 -54.71
N PHE A 166 10.93 16.04 -53.62
CA PHE A 166 10.87 17.02 -52.53
C PHE A 166 11.33 16.44 -51.20
N GLU A 167 10.76 15.31 -50.77
CA GLU A 167 10.97 14.75 -49.44
C GLU A 167 12.44 14.38 -49.17
N SER A 168 13.09 13.65 -50.08
CA SER A 168 14.48 13.26 -49.94
C SER A 168 15.42 14.46 -49.79
N GLN A 169 15.21 15.52 -50.59
CA GLN A 169 16.01 16.75 -50.54
C GLN A 169 15.68 17.60 -49.30
N TYR A 170 14.42 17.64 -48.89
CA TYR A 170 13.96 18.32 -47.67
C TYR A 170 14.57 17.71 -46.41
N LEU A 171 14.53 16.38 -46.28
CA LEU A 171 15.10 15.66 -45.13
C LEU A 171 16.62 15.83 -45.07
N GLN A 172 17.33 15.80 -46.21
CA GLN A 172 18.77 16.07 -46.25
C GLN A 172 19.13 17.51 -45.85
N ASN A 173 18.36 18.50 -46.29
CA ASN A 173 18.58 19.89 -45.90
C ASN A 173 18.29 20.11 -44.41
N ALA A 174 17.21 19.50 -43.90
CA ALA A 174 16.89 19.53 -42.47
C ALA A 174 18.04 18.92 -41.64
N GLN A 175 18.53 17.74 -42.03
CA GLN A 175 19.63 17.06 -41.34
C GLN A 175 20.89 17.94 -41.27
N LYS A 176 21.28 18.58 -42.38
CA LYS A 176 22.45 19.48 -42.42
C LYS A 176 22.25 20.70 -41.50
N PHE A 177 21.11 21.38 -41.63
CA PHE A 177 20.80 22.58 -40.86
C PHE A 177 20.83 22.35 -39.35
N PHE A 178 20.22 21.27 -38.89
CA PHE A 178 20.21 20.94 -37.46
C PHE A 178 21.55 20.36 -36.98
N SER A 179 22.32 19.71 -37.84
CA SER A 179 23.68 19.30 -37.51
C SER A 179 24.62 20.49 -37.27
N ASP A 180 24.51 21.55 -38.08
CA ASP A 180 25.27 22.77 -37.91
C ASP A 180 24.85 23.50 -36.62
N ARG A 181 23.54 23.63 -36.36
CA ARG A 181 23.05 24.23 -35.10
C ARG A 181 23.45 23.43 -33.86
N LYS A 182 23.45 22.10 -33.91
CA LYS A 182 23.95 21.24 -32.83
C LYS A 182 25.40 21.55 -32.49
N ASN A 183 26.25 21.83 -33.48
CA ASN A 183 27.65 22.19 -33.27
C ASN A 183 27.81 23.57 -32.60
N HIS A 184 26.89 24.50 -32.87
CA HIS A 184 26.86 25.82 -32.24
C HIS A 184 26.29 25.80 -30.80
N LEU A 185 25.54 24.75 -30.43
CA LEU A 185 24.98 24.56 -29.09
C LEU A 185 25.99 24.04 -28.04
N ARG A 186 27.30 24.01 -28.34
CA ARG A 186 28.35 23.55 -27.43
C ARG A 186 28.98 24.69 -26.64
N ALA A 187 28.30 25.20 -25.60
CA ALA A 187 28.93 26.05 -24.56
C ALA A 187 28.08 26.31 -23.28
N GLY A 188 27.09 25.47 -22.90
CA GLY A 188 26.23 25.76 -21.73
C GLY A 188 25.81 24.54 -20.90
N GLU A 189 25.19 24.80 -19.73
CA GLU A 189 24.59 23.80 -18.83
C GLU A 189 23.60 22.89 -19.59
N ILE A 190 23.56 21.60 -19.26
CA ILE A 190 22.73 20.59 -19.95
C ILE A 190 21.24 20.96 -19.94
N ILE A 191 20.78 21.67 -18.91
CA ILE A 191 19.39 22.14 -18.82
C ILE A 191 19.09 23.18 -19.90
N GLU A 192 19.96 24.17 -20.10
CA GLU A 192 19.80 25.17 -21.17
C GLU A 192 19.88 24.51 -22.55
N TYR A 193 20.73 23.49 -22.68
CA TYR A 193 20.84 22.67 -23.88
C TYR A 193 19.52 21.92 -24.17
N LEU A 194 18.93 21.25 -23.17
CA LEU A 194 17.67 20.50 -23.32
C LEU A 194 16.47 21.41 -23.58
N ILE A 195 16.37 22.55 -22.89
CA ILE A 195 15.31 23.56 -23.15
C ILE A 195 15.44 24.10 -24.57
N SER A 196 16.64 24.41 -25.02
CA SER A 196 16.90 24.91 -26.37
C SER A 196 16.49 23.87 -27.42
N ILE A 197 16.88 22.60 -27.24
CA ILE A 197 16.48 21.50 -28.14
C ILE A 197 14.97 21.32 -28.15
N SER A 198 14.31 21.34 -27.00
CA SER A 198 12.85 21.18 -26.91
C SER A 198 12.13 22.28 -27.69
N ASN A 199 12.59 23.52 -27.55
CA ASN A 199 12.06 24.64 -28.32
C ASN A 199 12.33 24.50 -29.82
N TYR A 200 13.51 24.01 -30.22
CA TYR A 200 13.82 23.76 -31.63
C TYR A 200 12.93 22.66 -32.23
N LEU A 201 12.73 21.55 -31.52
CA LEU A 201 11.85 20.46 -31.95
C LEU A 201 10.41 20.94 -32.05
N HIS A 202 9.90 21.63 -31.03
CA HIS A 202 8.54 22.16 -31.05
C HIS A 202 8.32 23.13 -32.21
N ASN A 203 9.26 24.06 -32.42
CA ASN A 203 9.18 25.02 -33.51
C ASN A 203 9.25 24.32 -34.88
N GLU A 204 10.18 23.39 -35.10
CA GLU A 204 10.28 22.70 -36.39
C GLU A 204 9.05 21.82 -36.67
N LEU A 205 8.52 21.11 -35.67
CA LEU A 205 7.32 20.29 -35.84
C LEU A 205 6.06 21.14 -36.07
N THR A 206 5.95 22.30 -35.41
CA THR A 206 4.84 23.24 -35.66
C THR A 206 4.95 23.92 -37.02
N PHE A 207 6.17 24.21 -37.50
CA PHE A 207 6.41 24.69 -38.85
C PHE A 207 6.11 23.62 -39.89
N ALA A 208 6.65 22.41 -39.74
CA ALA A 208 6.44 21.28 -40.62
C ALA A 208 4.95 21.02 -40.87
N ARG A 209 4.10 21.10 -39.83
CA ARG A 209 2.63 20.97 -39.94
C ARG A 209 1.93 22.03 -40.79
N ARG A 210 2.54 23.20 -41.01
CA ARG A 210 1.94 24.28 -41.82
C ARG A 210 2.13 24.08 -43.32
N TYR A 211 3.17 23.35 -43.73
CA TYR A 211 3.51 23.16 -45.15
C TYR A 211 3.36 21.71 -45.61
N LEU A 212 3.58 20.72 -44.74
CA LEU A 212 3.50 19.30 -45.09
C LEU A 212 2.06 18.78 -44.93
N PRO A 213 1.58 17.91 -45.84
CA PRO A 213 0.30 17.22 -45.67
C PRO A 213 0.34 16.29 -44.45
N GLU A 214 -0.66 16.37 -43.57
CA GLU A 214 -0.73 15.59 -42.30
C GLU A 214 -0.78 14.06 -42.51
N GLU A 215 -1.07 13.61 -43.73
CA GLU A 215 -1.33 12.19 -44.06
C GLU A 215 -0.08 11.40 -44.50
N ARG A 216 1.13 11.97 -44.47
CA ARG A 216 2.35 11.35 -45.06
C ARG A 216 3.47 11.00 -44.07
N SER A 217 4.26 9.97 -44.41
CA SER A 217 5.40 9.45 -43.64
C SER A 217 6.51 10.47 -43.38
N THR A 218 6.58 11.53 -44.17
CA THR A 218 7.60 12.58 -44.10
C THR A 218 7.69 13.25 -42.73
N PHE A 219 6.56 13.41 -42.04
CA PHE A 219 6.55 13.96 -40.68
C PHE A 219 7.18 12.99 -39.68
N SER A 220 6.95 11.68 -39.85
CA SER A 220 7.57 10.63 -39.05
C SER A 220 9.08 10.56 -39.31
N ASP A 221 9.49 10.57 -40.57
CA ASP A 221 10.91 10.46 -40.96
C ASP A 221 11.72 11.70 -40.53
N LEU A 222 11.13 12.89 -40.61
CA LEU A 222 11.72 14.12 -40.07
C LEU A 222 11.90 14.02 -38.56
N THR A 223 10.88 13.54 -37.84
CA THR A 223 10.94 13.38 -36.39
C THR A 223 12.06 12.41 -36.00
N ASP A 224 12.16 11.28 -36.70
CA ASP A 224 13.19 10.26 -36.48
C ASP A 224 14.62 10.82 -36.70
N ILE A 225 14.83 11.61 -37.76
CA ILE A 225 16.13 12.23 -38.04
C ILE A 225 16.50 13.27 -36.98
N LEU A 226 15.57 14.14 -36.60
CA LEU A 226 15.82 15.17 -35.58
C LEU A 226 16.12 14.54 -34.23
N GLU A 227 15.38 13.50 -33.86
CA GLU A 227 15.61 12.75 -32.63
C GLU A 227 17.00 12.08 -32.63
N HIS A 228 17.36 11.40 -33.72
CA HIS A 228 18.67 10.75 -33.83
C HIS A 228 19.81 11.78 -33.77
N LEU A 229 19.68 12.93 -34.42
CA LEU A 229 20.70 13.97 -34.43
C LEU A 229 20.91 14.60 -33.05
N PHE A 230 19.85 14.89 -32.31
CA PHE A 230 19.97 15.61 -31.03
C PHE A 230 20.26 14.70 -29.85
N PHE A 231 19.79 13.44 -29.84
CA PHE A 231 19.80 12.62 -28.63
C PHE A 231 20.75 11.42 -28.65
N PHE A 232 21.11 10.87 -29.81
CA PHE A 232 22.09 9.78 -29.87
C PHE A 232 23.53 10.36 -29.90
N GLY A 233 24.19 10.40 -28.73
CA GLY A 233 25.58 10.84 -28.53
C GLY A 233 25.99 10.96 -27.05
N ASN A 234 27.17 11.54 -26.76
CA ASN A 234 27.79 11.75 -25.42
C ASN A 234 26.94 12.52 -24.37
N ILE A 235 25.65 12.75 -24.62
CA ILE A 235 24.72 13.47 -23.76
C ILE A 235 24.25 12.56 -22.60
N PHE A 236 24.14 11.24 -22.80
CA PHE A 236 23.66 10.29 -21.78
C PHE A 236 24.49 10.33 -20.48
N HIS A 237 25.81 10.17 -20.57
CA HIS A 237 26.69 10.15 -19.41
C HIS A 237 26.75 11.52 -18.70
N ASN A 238 26.60 12.60 -19.46
CA ASN A 238 26.64 13.95 -18.89
C ASN A 238 25.31 14.30 -18.22
N VAL A 239 24.17 13.86 -18.77
CA VAL A 239 22.83 14.06 -18.19
C VAL A 239 22.67 13.33 -16.87
N TRP A 240 23.18 12.10 -16.76
CA TRP A 240 23.10 11.33 -15.51
C TRP A 240 23.95 11.98 -14.41
N ASN A 241 25.20 12.33 -14.73
CA ASN A 241 26.10 13.01 -13.79
C ASN A 241 25.55 14.36 -13.31
N ASP A 242 24.93 15.15 -14.21
CA ASP A 242 24.36 16.44 -13.84
C ASP A 242 23.07 16.27 -13.02
N LEU A 243 22.25 15.24 -13.28
CA LEU A 243 21.10 14.91 -12.42
C LEU A 243 21.54 14.48 -11.03
N GLU A 244 22.60 13.69 -10.92
CA GLU A 244 23.20 13.27 -9.66
C GLU A 244 23.71 14.50 -8.89
N LEU A 245 24.45 15.40 -9.56
CA LEU A 245 24.92 16.66 -8.97
C LEU A 245 23.77 17.58 -8.53
N LEU A 246 22.69 17.69 -9.31
CA LEU A 246 21.52 18.51 -8.98
C LEU A 246 20.70 17.93 -7.82
N ALA A 247 20.66 16.60 -7.72
CA ALA A 247 20.06 15.90 -6.59
C ALA A 247 20.89 16.09 -5.31
N GLU A 248 22.22 16.05 -5.41
CA GLU A 248 23.15 16.37 -4.31
C GLU A 248 23.02 17.83 -3.83
N GLN A 249 22.70 18.75 -4.75
CA GLN A 249 22.53 20.19 -4.45
C GLN A 249 21.10 20.59 -4.02
N GLU A 250 20.17 19.64 -3.90
CA GLU A 250 18.77 19.90 -3.53
C GLU A 250 18.04 20.94 -4.41
N ASN A 251 18.45 21.12 -5.67
CA ASN A 251 17.91 22.16 -6.54
C ASN A 251 16.61 21.73 -7.27
N HIS A 252 15.51 21.68 -6.52
CA HIS A 252 14.20 21.19 -6.98
C HIS A 252 13.64 21.91 -8.22
N PHE A 253 13.93 23.19 -8.41
CA PHE A 253 13.45 23.96 -9.56
C PHE A 253 14.08 23.49 -10.87
N GLN A 254 15.38 23.17 -10.83
CA GLN A 254 16.12 22.70 -12.00
C GLN A 254 15.74 21.26 -12.37
N ILE A 255 15.50 20.40 -11.36
CA ILE A 255 14.97 19.03 -11.58
C ILE A 255 13.58 19.07 -12.25
N ALA A 256 12.67 19.94 -11.79
CA ALA A 256 11.35 20.08 -12.40
C ALA A 256 11.42 20.57 -13.86
N ASN A 257 12.31 21.52 -14.15
CA ASN A 257 12.54 22.02 -15.52
C ASN A 257 13.14 20.93 -16.43
N PHE A 258 14.04 20.12 -15.89
CA PHE A 258 14.62 18.97 -16.58
C PHE A 258 13.54 17.94 -16.98
N TYR A 259 12.67 17.54 -16.05
CA TYR A 259 11.56 16.62 -16.37
C TYR A 259 10.53 17.23 -17.32
N LYS A 260 10.27 18.54 -17.23
CA LYS A 260 9.40 19.26 -18.17
C LYS A 260 9.98 19.25 -19.60
N ALA A 261 11.31 19.28 -19.75
CA ALA A 261 11.97 19.16 -21.05
C ALA A 261 11.88 17.71 -21.58
N ILE A 262 12.10 16.69 -20.75
CA ILE A 262 11.98 15.27 -21.14
C ILE A 262 10.55 14.91 -21.57
N ASN A 263 9.53 15.38 -20.84
CA ASN A 263 8.14 15.08 -21.14
C ASN A 263 7.63 15.66 -22.47
N GLN A 264 8.36 16.59 -23.07
CA GLN A 264 8.03 17.15 -24.39
C GLN A 264 8.48 16.23 -25.55
N VAL A 265 9.26 15.17 -25.28
CA VAL A 265 9.76 14.25 -26.31
C VAL A 265 9.37 12.79 -26.01
N PRO A 266 8.37 12.22 -26.69
CA PRO A 266 7.77 10.92 -26.34
C PRO A 266 8.71 9.72 -26.37
N ARG A 267 9.71 9.69 -27.27
CA ARG A 267 10.68 8.58 -27.36
C ARG A 267 11.78 8.66 -26.31
N ILE A 268 12.22 9.86 -25.93
CA ILE A 268 13.15 10.05 -24.80
C ILE A 268 12.50 9.63 -23.50
N LYS A 269 11.21 9.93 -23.32
CA LYS A 269 10.45 9.40 -22.20
C LYS A 269 10.56 7.87 -22.11
N ASN A 270 10.42 7.15 -23.23
CA ASN A 270 10.52 5.68 -23.21
C ASN A 270 11.96 5.18 -23.00
N VAL A 271 12.96 5.82 -23.60
CA VAL A 271 14.38 5.45 -23.44
C VAL A 271 14.87 5.75 -22.02
N VAL A 272 14.50 6.90 -21.45
CA VAL A 272 14.80 7.27 -20.06
C VAL A 272 14.02 6.35 -19.10
N VAL A 273 12.82 5.90 -19.45
CA VAL A 273 12.08 4.89 -18.67
C VAL A 273 12.80 3.54 -18.67
N GLU A 274 13.17 3.01 -19.83
CA GLU A 274 13.93 1.74 -19.93
C GLU A 274 15.31 1.83 -19.26
N LEU A 275 15.92 3.02 -19.27
CA LEU A 275 17.24 3.26 -18.64
C LEU A 275 17.13 3.45 -17.12
N ILE A 276 16.09 4.12 -16.62
CA ILE A 276 15.76 4.11 -15.18
C ILE A 276 15.46 2.67 -14.78
N GLU A 277 14.66 1.93 -15.53
CA GLU A 277 14.39 0.51 -15.24
C GLU A 277 15.65 -0.37 -15.25
N THR A 278 16.74 -0.01 -15.93
CA THR A 278 17.99 -0.80 -15.95
C THR A 278 19.04 -0.32 -14.95
N GLU A 279 19.26 0.97 -14.77
CA GLU A 279 20.24 1.50 -13.80
C GLU A 279 19.69 1.62 -12.37
N PHE A 280 18.39 1.88 -12.17
CA PHE A 280 17.79 1.90 -10.81
C PHE A 280 17.66 0.51 -10.19
N TYR A 281 17.61 -0.56 -10.99
CA TYR A 281 17.75 -1.93 -10.50
C TYR A 281 19.18 -2.24 -10.01
N HIS A 282 20.18 -1.46 -10.44
CA HIS A 282 21.57 -1.59 -10.01
C HIS A 282 21.94 -0.64 -8.86
N SER A 283 21.15 0.40 -8.57
CA SER A 283 21.42 1.34 -7.49
C SER A 283 20.82 0.89 -6.15
N GLU A 284 21.40 -0.16 -5.56
CA GLU A 284 21.30 -0.41 -4.10
C GLU A 284 21.84 0.77 -3.25
N LEU A 285 22.38 1.83 -3.87
CA LEU A 285 23.04 2.97 -3.20
C LEU A 285 22.11 4.09 -2.71
N LEU A 286 20.93 4.33 -3.32
CA LEU A 286 19.97 5.34 -2.81
C LEU A 286 19.30 4.90 -1.50
N VAL A 287 19.39 3.60 -1.21
CA VAL A 287 18.74 2.86 -0.13
C VAL A 287 19.47 2.99 1.22
N GLU A 288 20.68 3.55 1.25
CA GLU A 288 21.50 3.62 2.47
C GLU A 288 21.30 4.89 3.32
N GLN A 289 20.70 5.97 2.78
CA GLN A 289 20.72 7.29 3.44
C GLN A 289 19.39 7.77 4.07
N GLU A 290 18.36 6.92 4.23
CA GLU A 290 17.05 7.34 4.78
C GLU A 290 16.42 8.56 4.07
N ASN A 291 16.68 8.75 2.77
CA ASN A 291 16.31 9.99 2.07
C ASN A 291 14.87 9.97 1.53
N TYR A 292 13.92 9.83 2.46
CA TYR A 292 12.47 9.80 2.22
C TYR A 292 11.97 10.95 1.35
N PHE A 293 12.56 12.14 1.51
CA PHE A 293 12.23 13.34 0.75
C PHE A 293 12.57 13.21 -0.76
N GLN A 294 13.69 12.55 -1.10
CA GLN A 294 14.06 12.29 -2.50
C GLN A 294 13.05 11.33 -3.16
N ILE A 295 12.64 10.27 -2.44
CA ILE A 295 11.65 9.29 -2.90
C ILE A 295 10.29 9.96 -3.16
N ALA A 296 9.85 10.84 -2.26
CA ALA A 296 8.57 11.54 -2.40
C ALA A 296 8.55 12.54 -3.56
N ASN A 297 9.63 13.28 -3.76
CA ASN A 297 9.76 14.22 -4.90
C ASN A 297 9.82 13.46 -6.24
N PHE A 298 10.51 12.32 -6.27
CA PHE A 298 10.55 11.42 -7.42
C PHE A 298 9.17 10.83 -7.73
N TYR A 299 8.45 10.35 -6.70
CA TYR A 299 7.08 9.86 -6.83
C TYR A 299 6.13 10.93 -7.38
N LYS A 300 6.18 12.16 -6.85
CA LYS A 300 5.37 13.30 -7.34
C LYS A 300 5.65 13.65 -8.80
N ALA A 301 6.91 13.58 -9.23
CA ALA A 301 7.30 13.84 -10.61
C ALA A 301 6.83 12.73 -11.58
N ILE A 302 6.78 11.48 -11.11
CA ILE A 302 6.53 10.28 -11.92
C ILE A 302 5.07 9.81 -11.95
N ASN A 303 4.25 10.22 -10.97
CA ASN A 303 2.83 9.85 -10.85
C ASN A 303 1.97 10.18 -12.10
N GLN A 304 2.50 10.98 -13.03
CA GLN A 304 1.87 11.28 -14.33
C GLN A 304 2.06 10.18 -15.39
N VAL A 305 2.81 9.10 -15.10
CA VAL A 305 3.07 8.00 -16.02
C VAL A 305 2.63 6.65 -15.42
N PRO A 306 1.50 6.06 -15.88
CA PRO A 306 0.92 4.86 -15.26
C PRO A 306 1.84 3.63 -15.23
N ARG A 307 2.75 3.47 -16.21
CA ARG A 307 3.68 2.32 -16.27
C ARG A 307 4.77 2.38 -15.19
N ILE A 308 5.33 3.56 -14.93
CA ILE A 308 6.40 3.76 -13.95
C ILE A 308 5.84 3.79 -12.52
N LYS A 309 4.57 4.21 -12.36
CA LYS A 309 3.88 4.21 -11.07
C LYS A 309 3.99 2.86 -10.37
N ASN A 310 3.73 1.75 -11.05
CA ASN A 310 3.78 0.43 -10.44
C ASN A 310 5.19 0.03 -9.97
N VAL A 311 6.22 0.36 -10.75
CA VAL A 311 7.63 0.06 -10.40
C VAL A 311 8.10 0.89 -9.21
N VAL A 312 7.81 2.18 -9.18
CA VAL A 312 8.16 3.05 -8.04
C VAL A 312 7.40 2.64 -6.78
N VAL A 313 6.15 2.22 -6.94
CA VAL A 313 5.31 1.72 -5.85
C VAL A 313 5.88 0.42 -5.27
N GLU A 314 6.36 -0.50 -6.10
CA GLU A 314 7.04 -1.74 -5.68
C GLU A 314 8.39 -1.43 -4.99
N LEU A 315 9.14 -0.43 -5.47
CA LEU A 315 10.36 0.02 -4.83
C LEU A 315 10.11 0.65 -3.45
N ILE A 316 9.09 1.51 -3.32
CA ILE A 316 8.66 2.08 -2.03
C ILE A 316 8.28 0.95 -1.06
N GLU A 317 7.58 -0.08 -1.55
CA GLU A 317 7.25 -1.27 -0.75
C GLU A 317 8.52 -1.96 -0.22
N THR A 318 9.50 -2.20 -1.09
CA THR A 318 10.78 -2.84 -0.69
C THR A 318 11.58 -1.98 0.29
N GLU A 319 11.64 -0.66 0.11
CA GLU A 319 12.43 0.21 0.99
C GLU A 319 11.80 0.35 2.36
N PHE A 320 10.47 0.51 2.44
CA PHE A 320 9.78 0.50 3.73
C PHE A 320 10.02 -0.81 4.48
N TYR A 321 10.04 -1.94 3.78
CA TYR A 321 10.36 -3.23 4.37
C TYR A 321 11.82 -3.32 4.86
N HIS A 322 12.79 -2.86 4.07
CA HIS A 322 14.20 -2.88 4.45
C HIS A 322 14.52 -1.89 5.58
N SER A 323 13.98 -0.67 5.53
CA SER A 323 14.10 0.35 6.57
C SER A 323 13.54 -0.11 7.92
N GLY A 324 12.33 -0.68 7.93
CA GLY A 324 11.74 -1.27 9.13
C GLY A 324 12.61 -2.40 9.70
N ARG A 325 13.21 -3.22 8.84
CA ARG A 325 14.12 -4.28 9.25
C ARG A 325 15.44 -3.77 9.82
N ARG A 326 15.99 -2.66 9.30
CA ARG A 326 17.22 -2.03 9.83
C ARG A 326 17.00 -1.42 11.21
N THR A 327 15.90 -0.69 11.40
CA THR A 327 15.52 -0.09 12.69
C THR A 327 15.21 -1.16 13.74
N PHE A 328 14.68 -2.31 13.33
CA PHE A 328 14.49 -3.43 14.23
C PHE A 328 15.82 -4.11 14.62
N ARG A 329 16.71 -4.33 13.65
CA ARG A 329 18.04 -4.94 13.88
C ARG A 329 18.93 -4.16 14.85
N SER A 330 18.76 -2.85 14.97
CA SER A 330 19.54 -2.05 15.94
C SER A 330 19.10 -2.26 17.39
N VAL A 331 17.85 -2.71 17.61
CA VAL A 331 17.26 -2.95 18.93
C VAL A 331 17.08 -4.45 19.23
N ASP A 332 17.46 -5.31 18.29
CA ASP A 332 17.17 -6.75 18.27
C ASP A 332 17.41 -7.39 19.64
N LYS A 333 18.62 -7.24 20.21
CA LYS A 333 19.00 -7.85 21.50
C LYS A 333 18.12 -7.44 22.70
N ASP A 334 17.75 -6.17 22.80
CA ASP A 334 16.93 -5.67 23.92
C ASP A 334 15.43 -5.97 23.69
N ALA A 335 14.99 -5.98 22.42
CA ALA A 335 13.65 -6.39 22.02
C ALA A 335 13.43 -7.91 22.14
N MET A 336 14.50 -8.73 22.13
CA MET A 336 14.44 -10.17 22.42
C MET A 336 14.12 -10.47 23.90
N GLU A 337 14.40 -9.56 24.83
CA GLU A 337 14.18 -9.79 26.26
C GLU A 337 12.91 -9.11 26.80
N ASP A 338 12.54 -7.94 26.25
CA ASP A 338 11.37 -7.17 26.71
C ASP A 338 10.32 -6.94 25.60
N PRO A 339 9.15 -7.60 25.68
CA PRO A 339 8.01 -7.38 24.78
C PRO A 339 7.54 -5.92 24.70
N LYS A 340 7.83 -5.10 25.71
CA LYS A 340 7.55 -3.67 25.70
C LYS A 340 8.44 -2.92 24.73
N VAL A 341 9.75 -3.18 24.74
CA VAL A 341 10.72 -2.58 23.81
C VAL A 341 10.39 -3.00 22.38
N TYR A 342 9.98 -4.25 22.19
CA TYR A 342 9.50 -4.75 20.92
C TYR A 342 8.30 -3.95 20.37
N LEU A 343 7.25 -3.75 21.17
CA LEU A 343 6.07 -3.04 20.69
C LEU A 343 6.27 -1.53 20.57
N ASP A 344 6.99 -0.89 21.50
CA ASP A 344 7.33 0.54 21.41
C ASP A 344 8.18 0.82 20.14
N THR A 345 9.12 -0.05 19.76
CA THR A 345 9.89 0.10 18.51
C THR A 345 9.02 -0.05 17.27
N MET A 346 8.09 -1.01 17.25
CA MET A 346 7.16 -1.18 16.14
C MET A 346 6.18 -0.01 16.00
N ILE A 347 5.67 0.54 17.12
CA ILE A 347 4.86 1.76 17.12
C ILE A 347 5.65 2.93 16.52
N ASN A 348 6.92 3.09 16.94
CA ASN A 348 7.78 4.16 16.43
C ASN A 348 8.06 4.02 14.93
N ILE A 349 8.30 2.81 14.43
CA ILE A 349 8.46 2.55 12.98
C ILE A 349 7.19 2.95 12.24
N ARG A 350 6.03 2.51 12.73
CA ARG A 350 4.73 2.84 12.14
C ARG A 350 4.48 4.36 12.14
N MET A 351 4.75 5.05 13.24
CA MET A 351 4.60 6.51 13.33
C MET A 351 5.51 7.24 12.34
N LYS A 352 6.78 6.85 12.23
CA LYS A 352 7.73 7.46 11.27
C LYS A 352 7.23 7.29 9.83
N LEU A 353 6.82 6.09 9.47
CA LEU A 353 6.30 5.78 8.13
C LEU A 353 4.95 6.46 7.87
N ALA A 354 4.05 6.55 8.86
CA ALA A 354 2.77 7.25 8.74
C ALA A 354 2.96 8.76 8.57
N LYS A 355 3.92 9.35 9.28
CA LYS A 355 4.30 10.76 9.13
C LYS A 355 4.85 11.05 7.74
N PHE A 356 5.72 10.18 7.22
CA PHE A 356 6.21 10.28 5.84
C PHE A 356 5.07 10.23 4.81
N MET A 357 4.13 9.31 5.00
CA MET A 357 2.93 9.21 4.14
C MET A 357 2.06 10.47 4.14
N GLN A 358 1.94 11.13 5.30
CA GLN A 358 1.12 12.31 5.49
C GLN A 358 1.79 13.59 4.99
N ASP A 359 3.06 13.81 5.35
CA ASP A 359 3.79 15.06 5.08
C ASP A 359 4.30 15.11 3.63
N ASP A 360 4.79 13.99 3.10
CA ASP A 360 5.52 13.97 1.83
C ASP A 360 4.72 13.37 0.66
N LEU A 361 3.74 12.48 0.91
CA LEU A 361 3.02 11.72 -0.13
C LEU A 361 1.51 12.02 -0.23
N ASN A 362 1.00 13.02 0.51
CA ASN A 362 -0.39 13.50 0.45
C ASN A 362 -1.47 12.40 0.62
N ASN A 363 -1.21 11.32 1.37
CA ASN A 363 -2.18 10.25 1.66
C ASN A 363 -2.85 9.62 0.41
N GLU A 364 -2.11 9.33 -0.66
CA GLU A 364 -2.68 8.57 -1.78
C GLU A 364 -3.15 7.17 -1.34
N LEU A 365 -4.41 6.82 -1.64
CA LEU A 365 -5.05 5.56 -1.24
C LEU A 365 -4.28 4.29 -1.64
N GLY A 366 -3.61 4.32 -2.81
CA GLY A 366 -2.81 3.18 -3.28
C GLY A 366 -1.57 2.90 -2.44
N LEU A 367 -0.91 3.95 -1.94
CA LEU A 367 0.28 3.85 -1.10
C LEU A 367 -0.08 3.51 0.35
N LYS A 368 -1.26 3.90 0.83
CA LYS A 368 -1.76 3.51 2.16
C LYS A 368 -1.93 1.99 2.30
N ASN A 369 -2.51 1.34 1.29
CA ASN A 369 -2.67 -0.11 1.28
C ASN A 369 -1.32 -0.84 1.31
N ILE A 370 -0.30 -0.26 0.68
CA ILE A 370 1.05 -0.82 0.61
C ILE A 370 1.77 -0.62 1.93
N PHE A 371 1.63 0.56 2.53
CA PHE A 371 2.09 0.80 3.90
C PHE A 371 1.52 -0.23 4.88
N ASP A 372 0.20 -0.47 4.84
CA ASP A 372 -0.44 -1.47 5.72
C ASP A 372 0.04 -2.89 5.39
N LYS A 373 0.25 -3.22 4.10
CA LYS A 373 0.83 -4.50 3.65
C LYS A 373 2.29 -4.68 4.13
N VAL A 374 3.13 -3.66 4.07
CA VAL A 374 4.52 -3.71 4.54
C VAL A 374 4.57 -3.85 6.05
N CYS A 375 3.74 -3.09 6.79
CA CYS A 375 3.64 -3.23 8.24
C CYS A 375 3.22 -4.67 8.60
N LEU A 376 2.21 -5.21 7.92
CA LEU A 376 1.81 -6.62 8.03
C LEU A 376 2.96 -7.58 7.74
N GLN A 377 3.71 -7.34 6.66
CA GLN A 377 4.82 -8.20 6.26
C GLN A 377 5.97 -8.14 7.25
N LEU A 378 6.29 -6.96 7.82
CA LEU A 378 7.29 -6.82 8.88
C LEU A 378 6.88 -7.57 10.15
N MET A 379 5.59 -7.52 10.50
CA MET A 379 5.03 -8.25 11.66
C MET A 379 4.96 -9.77 11.42
N ARG A 380 4.72 -10.20 10.17
CA ARG A 380 4.58 -11.62 9.78
C ARG A 380 5.91 -12.31 9.43
N THR A 381 6.86 -11.59 8.84
CA THR A 381 8.12 -12.19 8.43
C THR A 381 8.97 -12.51 9.66
N ASN A 382 9.47 -13.74 9.69
CA ASN A 382 10.19 -14.41 10.78
C ASN A 382 11.54 -13.75 11.20
N VAL A 383 11.70 -12.43 11.11
CA VAL A 383 12.75 -11.70 11.85
C VAL A 383 12.48 -11.72 13.36
N LEU A 384 11.25 -12.11 13.76
CA LEU A 384 10.68 -11.98 15.11
C LEU A 384 10.51 -13.32 15.86
N LYS A 385 11.27 -14.35 15.51
CA LYS A 385 11.34 -15.63 16.26
C LYS A 385 12.48 -15.75 17.29
N PRO A 386 12.95 -14.72 18.01
CA PRO A 386 13.86 -14.98 19.12
C PRO A 386 13.15 -15.36 20.41
N ILE A 387 11.87 -15.01 20.55
CA ILE A 387 11.05 -15.38 21.69
C ILE A 387 9.99 -16.32 21.17
N GLY A 388 9.87 -17.53 21.73
CA GLY A 388 8.74 -18.41 21.45
C GLY A 388 7.37 -17.85 21.89
N LYS A 389 7.22 -16.54 22.07
CA LYS A 389 5.98 -15.82 22.40
C LYS A 389 5.38 -15.22 21.14
N LYS A 390 4.09 -15.47 20.94
CA LYS A 390 3.32 -14.95 19.80
C LYS A 390 3.04 -13.45 19.95
N LEU A 391 2.79 -12.76 18.83
CA LEU A 391 2.39 -11.34 18.83
C LEU A 391 1.20 -11.06 19.77
N SER A 392 0.25 -11.99 19.82
CA SER A 392 -0.90 -11.99 20.74
C SER A 392 -0.50 -11.87 22.21
N GLU A 393 0.51 -12.62 22.65
CA GLU A 393 1.03 -12.58 24.01
C GLU A 393 1.73 -11.26 24.31
N SER A 394 2.59 -10.81 23.41
CA SER A 394 3.34 -9.55 23.55
C SER A 394 2.41 -8.34 23.64
N LEU A 395 1.40 -8.26 22.75
CA LEU A 395 0.43 -7.17 22.76
C LEU A 395 -0.38 -7.17 24.06
N CYS A 396 -0.81 -8.34 24.50
CA CYS A 396 -1.54 -8.49 25.75
C CYS A 396 -0.68 -8.08 26.97
N GLU A 397 0.62 -8.40 26.96
CA GLU A 397 1.60 -7.96 27.97
C GLU A 397 1.73 -6.45 28.03
N TYR A 398 1.91 -5.84 26.87
CA TYR A 398 2.09 -4.40 26.76
C TYR A 398 0.85 -3.61 27.21
N LEU A 399 -0.34 -4.00 26.73
CA LEU A 399 -1.60 -3.37 27.13
C LEU A 399 -1.87 -3.51 28.64
N ASP A 400 -1.53 -4.66 29.23
CA ASP A 400 -1.67 -4.87 30.67
C ASP A 400 -0.73 -3.99 31.49
N VAL A 401 0.49 -3.77 31.02
CA VAL A 401 1.41 -2.82 31.65
C VAL A 401 0.84 -1.41 31.57
N LEU A 402 0.47 -0.93 30.38
CA LEU A 402 -0.05 0.43 30.15
C LEU A 402 -1.26 0.80 31.02
N LEU A 403 -2.09 -0.18 31.37
CA LEU A 403 -3.34 0.04 32.11
C LEU A 403 -3.19 -0.12 33.63
N ARG A 404 -1.99 -0.43 34.17
CA ARG A 404 -1.75 -0.58 35.62
C ARG A 404 -1.40 0.74 36.31
N LYS A 405 -1.94 0.95 37.52
CA LYS A 405 -1.74 2.13 38.40
C LYS A 405 -0.27 2.46 38.72
N ASP A 406 0.63 1.51 38.54
CA ASP A 406 2.05 1.63 38.88
C ASP A 406 2.79 2.58 37.91
N ILE A 407 2.22 2.83 36.72
CA ILE A 407 2.73 3.81 35.75
C ILE A 407 2.22 5.20 36.13
N ARG A 408 2.82 5.79 37.18
CA ARG A 408 2.54 7.18 37.58
C ARG A 408 3.25 8.23 36.72
N THR A 409 3.94 7.83 35.64
CA THR A 409 4.89 8.67 34.89
C THR A 409 4.41 9.14 33.51
N LEU A 410 3.25 8.69 33.01
CA LEU A 410 2.70 9.14 31.72
C LEU A 410 1.43 9.97 31.92
N GLU A 411 1.36 11.12 31.26
CA GLU A 411 0.15 11.95 31.23
C GLU A 411 -1.02 11.18 30.59
N LYS A 412 -2.25 11.39 31.09
CA LYS A 412 -3.45 10.70 30.60
C LYS A 412 -3.68 10.86 29.09
N ALA A 413 -3.31 12.00 28.51
CA ALA A 413 -3.44 12.26 27.07
C ALA A 413 -2.49 11.39 26.23
N ASN A 414 -1.24 11.23 26.67
CA ASN A 414 -0.24 10.38 26.01
C ASN A 414 -0.62 8.90 26.12
N LEU A 415 -1.32 8.49 27.18
CA LEU A 415 -1.83 7.13 27.33
C LEU A 415 -2.94 6.81 26.32
N THR A 416 -3.87 7.75 26.07
CA THR A 416 -4.94 7.52 25.09
C THR A 416 -4.41 7.37 23.67
N GLU A 417 -3.43 8.19 23.29
CA GLU A 417 -2.78 8.11 21.97
C GLU A 417 -2.05 6.78 21.80
N LYS A 418 -1.21 6.41 22.77
CA LYS A 418 -0.52 5.11 22.78
C LYS A 418 -1.49 3.92 22.71
N LEU A 419 -2.62 3.96 23.41
CA LEU A 419 -3.62 2.90 23.34
C LEU A 419 -4.22 2.79 21.93
N ASN A 420 -4.58 3.92 21.31
CA ASN A 420 -5.11 3.94 19.95
C ASN A 420 -4.10 3.36 18.95
N GLU A 421 -2.84 3.78 19.02
CA GLU A 421 -1.76 3.26 18.16
C GLU A 421 -1.53 1.77 18.35
N SER A 422 -1.56 1.30 19.60
CA SER A 422 -1.35 -0.11 19.93
C SER A 422 -2.51 -1.01 19.48
N THR A 423 -3.72 -0.45 19.39
CA THR A 423 -4.90 -1.21 18.96
C THR A 423 -4.77 -1.62 17.50
N ILE A 424 -4.00 -0.88 16.68
CA ILE A 424 -3.79 -1.21 15.26
C ILE A 424 -3.15 -2.58 15.08
N PHE A 425 -2.28 -3.01 16.00
CA PHE A 425 -1.68 -4.34 15.92
C PHE A 425 -2.67 -5.48 16.13
N TYR A 426 -3.86 -5.20 16.67
CA TYR A 426 -4.92 -6.19 16.83
C TYR A 426 -5.36 -6.76 15.48
N ASP A 427 -5.41 -5.92 14.44
CA ASP A 427 -5.78 -6.31 13.07
C ASP A 427 -4.74 -7.25 12.43
N TYR A 428 -3.56 -7.37 13.03
CA TYR A 428 -2.44 -8.18 12.55
C TYR A 428 -2.28 -9.49 13.32
N ILE A 429 -3.14 -9.77 14.30
CA ILE A 429 -3.09 -11.01 15.08
C ILE A 429 -3.76 -12.15 14.32
N GLU A 430 -3.02 -13.24 14.06
CA GLU A 430 -3.58 -14.45 13.44
C GLU A 430 -4.33 -15.32 14.45
N ASP A 431 -3.91 -15.32 15.72
CA ASP A 431 -4.46 -16.13 16.82
C ASP A 431 -5.29 -15.30 17.80
N ILE A 432 -6.35 -14.64 17.28
CA ILE A 432 -7.23 -13.74 18.03
C ILE A 432 -7.77 -14.43 19.29
N ASP A 433 -8.18 -15.70 19.22
CA ASP A 433 -8.67 -16.47 20.37
C ASP A 433 -7.64 -16.58 21.51
N THR A 434 -6.35 -16.67 21.16
CA THR A 434 -5.26 -16.72 22.15
C THR A 434 -5.11 -15.37 22.82
N PHE A 435 -5.12 -14.28 22.04
CA PHE A 435 -5.13 -12.92 22.58
C PHE A 435 -6.33 -12.69 23.50
N GLU A 436 -7.54 -13.05 23.08
CA GLU A 436 -8.77 -12.82 23.84
C GLU A 436 -8.74 -13.53 25.19
N ASN A 437 -8.34 -14.81 25.22
CA ASN A 437 -8.22 -15.57 26.46
C ASN A 437 -7.18 -14.97 27.41
N LEU A 438 -6.04 -14.54 26.88
CA LEU A 438 -4.99 -13.89 27.68
C LEU A 438 -5.46 -12.52 28.19
N TYR A 439 -6.11 -11.72 27.33
CA TYR A 439 -6.61 -10.41 27.68
C TYR A 439 -7.71 -10.52 28.73
N GLN A 440 -8.64 -11.46 28.59
CA GLN A 440 -9.68 -11.73 29.59
C GLN A 440 -9.07 -12.06 30.96
N LYS A 441 -8.06 -12.94 30.99
CA LYS A 441 -7.36 -13.32 32.22
C LYS A 441 -6.68 -12.10 32.87
N ARG A 442 -6.04 -11.24 32.09
CA ARG A 442 -5.36 -10.03 32.59
C ARG A 442 -6.35 -8.95 33.03
N LEU A 443 -7.37 -8.67 32.23
CA LEU A 443 -8.45 -7.74 32.57
C LEU A 443 -9.12 -8.16 33.89
N MET A 444 -9.43 -9.45 34.05
CA MET A 444 -9.96 -9.99 35.31
C MET A 444 -9.04 -9.65 36.49
N GLN A 445 -7.73 -9.92 36.37
CA GLN A 445 -6.78 -9.61 37.43
C GLN A 445 -6.70 -8.12 37.74
N ARG A 446 -6.69 -7.26 36.71
CA ARG A 446 -6.62 -5.80 36.90
C ARG A 446 -7.88 -5.27 37.58
N LEU A 447 -9.05 -5.68 37.11
CA LEU A 447 -10.33 -5.27 37.68
C LEU A 447 -10.51 -5.77 39.11
N PHE A 448 -10.29 -7.07 39.34
CA PHE A 448 -10.51 -7.70 40.64
C PHE A 448 -9.55 -7.16 41.72
N ARG A 449 -8.28 -6.94 41.36
CA ARG A 449 -7.27 -6.40 42.28
C ARG A 449 -7.23 -4.87 42.31
N GLN A 450 -8.14 -4.21 41.60
CA GLN A 450 -8.19 -2.76 41.46
C GLN A 450 -6.84 -2.16 41.00
N LEU A 451 -6.13 -2.85 40.11
CA LEU A 451 -4.86 -2.41 39.54
C LEU A 451 -5.05 -1.48 38.33
N SER A 452 -6.25 -1.45 37.72
CA SER A 452 -6.55 -0.59 36.57
C SER A 452 -6.44 0.90 36.92
N ILE A 453 -5.80 1.70 36.06
CA ILE A 453 -5.69 3.17 36.22
C ILE A 453 -7.08 3.81 36.23
N SER A 454 -7.91 3.47 35.23
CA SER A 454 -9.28 3.97 35.08
C SER A 454 -10.12 2.96 34.32
N ILE A 455 -11.37 2.75 34.77
CA ILE A 455 -12.36 1.93 34.07
C ILE A 455 -12.72 2.55 32.71
N GLU A 456 -12.63 3.88 32.57
CA GLU A 456 -12.89 4.59 31.31
C GLU A 456 -11.85 4.23 30.23
N LEU A 457 -10.56 4.12 30.62
CA LEU A 457 -9.49 3.73 29.70
C LEU A 457 -9.62 2.25 29.27
N GLU A 458 -10.04 1.38 30.19
CA GLU A 458 -10.35 -0.02 29.86
C GLU A 458 -11.51 -0.09 28.84
N LEU A 459 -12.57 0.71 29.04
CA LEU A 459 -13.70 0.79 28.11
C LEU A 459 -13.32 1.41 26.76
N LEU A 460 -12.41 2.38 26.73
CA LEU A 460 -11.86 2.95 25.50
C LEU A 460 -11.14 1.87 24.69
N LEU A 461 -10.20 1.14 25.30
CA LEU A 461 -9.49 0.05 24.64
C LEU A 461 -10.47 -1.02 24.12
N ILE A 462 -11.45 -1.43 24.92
CA ILE A 462 -12.46 -2.40 24.50
C ILE A 462 -13.28 -1.88 23.31
N THR A 463 -13.55 -0.58 23.24
CA THR A 463 -14.29 0.03 22.14
C THR A 463 -13.44 0.05 20.87
N ASN A 464 -12.16 0.43 20.97
CA ASN A 464 -11.23 0.37 19.85
C ASN A 464 -11.08 -1.06 19.29
N LEU A 465 -10.97 -2.07 20.16
CA LEU A 465 -10.90 -3.48 19.74
C LEU A 465 -12.19 -3.92 19.01
N GLN A 466 -13.34 -3.42 19.46
CA GLN A 466 -14.65 -3.72 18.86
C GLN A 466 -14.83 -3.05 17.49
N GLU A 467 -14.27 -1.85 17.28
CA GLU A 467 -14.31 -1.15 15.99
C GLU A 467 -13.48 -1.86 14.92
N ILE A 468 -12.36 -2.49 15.30
CA ILE A 468 -11.50 -3.23 14.38
C ILE A 468 -12.13 -4.58 14.01
N CYS A 469 -12.64 -5.33 14.99
CA CYS A 469 -13.34 -6.57 14.73
C CYS A 469 -14.50 -6.79 15.72
N GLU A 470 -15.69 -7.07 15.19
CA GLU A 470 -16.87 -7.39 15.99
C GLU A 470 -16.82 -8.84 16.54
N HIS A 471 -15.92 -9.08 17.51
CA HIS A 471 -15.89 -10.35 18.23
C HIS A 471 -16.79 -10.35 19.47
N GLU A 472 -17.46 -11.47 19.74
CA GLU A 472 -18.32 -11.68 20.91
C GLU A 472 -17.60 -11.45 22.25
N SER A 473 -16.29 -11.65 22.31
CA SER A 473 -15.49 -11.46 23.52
C SER A 473 -15.41 -10.01 23.97
N THR A 474 -15.49 -9.03 23.06
CA THR A 474 -15.54 -7.60 23.42
C THR A 474 -16.77 -7.25 24.25
N LYS A 475 -17.92 -7.88 23.96
CA LYS A 475 -19.15 -7.76 24.76
C LYS A 475 -18.94 -8.32 26.17
N LYS A 476 -18.22 -9.44 26.30
CA LYS A 476 -17.84 -10.03 27.60
C LYS A 476 -16.96 -9.06 28.39
N PHE A 477 -15.90 -8.51 27.80
CA PHE A 477 -15.00 -7.57 28.48
C PHE A 477 -15.74 -6.31 28.95
N ARG A 478 -16.60 -5.75 28.09
CA ARG A 478 -17.44 -4.60 28.45
C ARG A 478 -18.38 -4.93 29.61
N GLN A 479 -18.94 -6.14 29.63
CA GLN A 479 -19.78 -6.59 30.74
C GLN A 479 -18.98 -6.77 32.03
N MET A 480 -17.72 -7.24 31.99
CA MET A 480 -16.84 -7.29 33.16
C MET A 480 -16.65 -5.91 33.79
N CYS A 481 -16.36 -4.88 32.98
CA CYS A 481 -16.23 -3.51 33.48
C CYS A 481 -17.55 -2.99 34.10
N LYS A 482 -18.69 -3.27 33.45
CA LYS A 482 -20.02 -2.91 33.98
C LYS A 482 -20.31 -3.59 35.32
N ASP A 483 -19.95 -4.87 35.49
CA ASP A 483 -20.16 -5.61 36.73
C ASP A 483 -19.42 -4.95 37.90
N ILE A 484 -18.19 -4.45 37.69
CA ILE A 484 -17.44 -3.70 38.71
C ILE A 484 -18.12 -2.37 39.04
N SER A 485 -18.47 -1.55 38.05
CA SER A 485 -19.16 -0.27 38.31
C SER A 485 -20.51 -0.44 38.98
N ASN A 486 -21.24 -1.52 38.65
CA ASN A 486 -22.50 -1.85 39.32
C ASN A 486 -22.28 -2.34 40.74
N SER A 487 -21.20 -3.08 40.99
CA SER A 487 -20.82 -3.52 42.34
C SER A 487 -20.50 -2.33 43.23
N ASP A 488 -19.78 -1.32 42.74
CA ASP A 488 -19.49 -0.11 43.51
C ASP A 488 -20.78 0.63 43.90
N ARG A 489 -21.71 0.79 42.95
CA ARG A 489 -23.04 1.38 43.21
C ARG A 489 -23.84 0.59 44.24
N LEU A 490 -23.76 -0.74 44.20
CA LEU A 490 -24.43 -1.60 45.16
C LEU A 490 -23.78 -1.50 46.54
N ASN A 491 -22.46 -1.45 46.65
CA ASN A 491 -21.77 -1.24 47.94
C ASN A 491 -22.12 0.12 48.54
N MET A 492 -22.27 1.17 47.72
CA MET A 492 -22.77 2.47 48.19
C MET A 492 -24.22 2.40 48.69
N TYR A 493 -25.07 1.59 48.05
CA TYR A 493 -26.43 1.33 48.51
C TYR A 493 -26.43 0.54 49.83
N TYR A 494 -25.63 -0.52 49.92
CA TYR A 494 -25.50 -1.33 51.13
C TYR A 494 -24.97 -0.50 52.29
N GLY A 495 -24.00 0.40 52.08
CA GLY A 495 -23.50 1.30 53.13
C GLY A 495 -24.53 2.27 53.72
N LYS A 496 -25.70 2.42 53.10
CA LYS A 496 -26.85 3.17 53.64
C LYS A 496 -27.88 2.27 54.33
N TYR A 497 -27.70 0.95 54.27
CA TYR A 497 -28.58 -0.03 54.88
C TYR A 497 -28.36 -0.07 56.41
N PRO A 498 -29.41 -0.20 57.23
CA PRO A 498 -29.28 -0.15 58.69
C PRO A 498 -28.45 -1.31 59.27
N GLU A 499 -28.50 -2.49 58.65
CA GLU A 499 -27.70 -3.68 59.01
C GLU A 499 -26.38 -3.75 58.23
N SER A 500 -25.83 -2.60 57.82
CA SER A 500 -24.60 -2.56 57.03
C SER A 500 -23.38 -2.85 57.88
N GLU A 501 -22.60 -3.84 57.43
CA GLU A 501 -21.34 -4.20 58.06
C GLU A 501 -20.15 -3.74 57.20
N LYS A 502 -18.95 -3.78 57.78
CA LYS A 502 -17.69 -3.43 57.10
C LYS A 502 -17.27 -4.52 56.11
N ILE A 503 -18.11 -4.83 55.14
CA ILE A 503 -17.82 -5.75 54.03
C ILE A 503 -17.92 -5.00 52.72
N PHE A 504 -16.95 -5.27 51.84
CA PHE A 504 -16.99 -4.85 50.46
C PHE A 504 -17.26 -6.07 49.58
N VAL A 505 -18.37 -6.07 48.83
CA VAL A 505 -18.77 -7.20 47.99
C VAL A 505 -18.66 -6.84 46.52
N THR A 506 -17.98 -7.67 45.74
CA THR A 506 -17.95 -7.54 44.28
C THR A 506 -18.86 -8.58 43.66
N ILE A 507 -19.91 -8.14 42.96
CA ILE A 507 -20.90 -9.02 42.31
C ILE A 507 -20.59 -9.13 40.83
N LEU A 508 -20.36 -10.35 40.39
CA LEU A 508 -19.87 -10.67 39.06
C LEU A 508 -20.81 -11.65 38.36
N SER A 509 -21.02 -11.48 37.06
CA SER A 509 -21.90 -12.33 36.27
C SER A 509 -21.22 -13.67 35.96
N SER A 510 -21.83 -14.79 36.35
CA SER A 510 -21.23 -16.13 36.21
C SER A 510 -20.89 -16.56 34.78
N THR A 511 -21.58 -16.00 33.78
CA THR A 511 -21.40 -16.37 32.36
C THR A 511 -20.26 -15.63 31.66
N VAL A 512 -19.71 -14.59 32.29
CA VAL A 512 -18.75 -13.66 31.66
C VAL A 512 -17.34 -13.83 32.23
N TRP A 513 -17.23 -14.17 33.51
CA TRP A 513 -15.96 -14.24 34.21
C TRP A 513 -15.43 -15.68 34.22
N PRO A 514 -14.15 -15.92 33.86
CA PRO A 514 -13.61 -17.27 33.78
C PRO A 514 -13.15 -17.76 35.16
N PHE A 515 -14.11 -17.85 36.10
CA PHE A 515 -13.88 -18.36 37.45
C PHE A 515 -13.97 -19.88 37.50
N SER A 516 -13.15 -20.46 38.38
CA SER A 516 -13.31 -21.87 38.74
C SER A 516 -14.57 -22.07 39.59
N PRO A 517 -15.16 -23.28 39.60
CA PRO A 517 -16.31 -23.58 40.46
C PRO A 517 -16.00 -23.24 41.94
N PRO A 518 -17.01 -22.85 42.73
CA PRO A 518 -16.82 -22.54 44.15
C PRO A 518 -16.38 -23.79 44.92
N ASP A 519 -15.44 -23.60 45.85
CA ASP A 519 -15.14 -24.63 46.85
C ASP A 519 -16.26 -24.70 47.90
N GLU A 520 -16.57 -25.92 48.35
CA GLU A 520 -17.44 -26.12 49.50
C GLU A 520 -16.70 -25.73 50.78
N ILE A 521 -17.18 -24.68 51.45
CA ILE A 521 -16.62 -24.22 52.72
C ILE A 521 -17.73 -23.88 53.72
N LEU A 522 -17.37 -23.98 55.00
CA LEU A 522 -18.18 -23.43 56.09
C LEU A 522 -17.63 -22.07 56.52
N LEU A 523 -18.48 -21.05 56.46
CA LEU A 523 -18.15 -19.73 56.99
C LEU A 523 -18.26 -19.72 58.52
N PRO A 524 -17.30 -19.11 59.24
CA PRO A 524 -17.37 -18.87 60.67
C PRO A 524 -18.56 -17.96 60.97
N HIS A 525 -19.07 -18.06 62.19
CA HIS A 525 -20.27 -17.34 62.62
C HIS A 525 -20.14 -15.83 62.40
N GLU A 526 -18.97 -15.25 62.68
CA GLU A 526 -18.67 -13.83 62.53
C GLU A 526 -18.84 -13.35 61.09
N LEU A 527 -18.38 -14.12 60.10
CA LEU A 527 -18.51 -13.77 58.68
C LEU A 527 -19.88 -14.11 58.11
N LYS A 528 -20.52 -15.14 58.67
CA LYS A 528 -21.83 -15.60 58.23
C LYS A 528 -22.92 -14.55 58.48
N ILE A 529 -22.88 -13.89 59.64
CA ILE A 529 -23.82 -12.80 59.95
C ILE A 529 -23.73 -11.70 58.89
N SER A 530 -22.51 -11.24 58.62
CA SER A 530 -22.26 -10.18 57.64
C SER A 530 -22.71 -10.58 56.23
N TYR A 531 -22.45 -11.83 55.84
CA TYR A 531 -22.90 -12.39 54.57
C TYR A 531 -24.43 -12.44 54.48
N ASP A 532 -25.11 -12.88 55.54
CA ASP A 532 -26.56 -13.00 55.58
C ASP A 532 -27.24 -11.63 55.52
N HIS A 533 -26.73 -10.63 56.25
CA HIS A 533 -27.20 -9.24 56.16
C HIS A 533 -27.05 -8.67 54.75
N PHE A 534 -25.90 -8.88 54.11
CA PHE A 534 -25.69 -8.46 52.73
C PHE A 534 -26.63 -9.20 51.76
N SER A 535 -26.78 -10.52 51.90
CA SER A 535 -27.63 -11.36 51.06
C SER A 535 -29.10 -10.91 51.12
N LYS A 536 -29.57 -10.54 52.33
CA LYS A 536 -30.91 -10.00 52.54
C LYS A 536 -31.09 -8.63 51.87
N CYS A 537 -30.10 -7.75 51.98
CA CYS A 537 -30.08 -6.47 51.27
C CYS A 537 -30.10 -6.67 49.74
N PHE A 538 -29.28 -7.60 49.23
CA PHE A 538 -29.19 -7.89 47.81
C PHE A 538 -30.50 -8.49 47.26
N THR A 539 -31.18 -9.34 48.02
CA THR A 539 -32.47 -9.92 47.61
C THR A 539 -33.54 -8.83 47.42
N ASN A 540 -33.50 -7.77 48.22
CA ASN A 540 -34.35 -6.59 48.04
C ASN A 540 -33.95 -5.78 46.79
N TYR A 541 -32.65 -5.70 46.51
CA TYR A 541 -32.13 -5.00 45.34
C TYR A 541 -32.41 -5.75 44.02
N SER A 542 -32.28 -7.07 44.00
CA SER A 542 -32.50 -7.91 42.82
C SER A 542 -33.25 -9.20 43.16
N LYS A 543 -34.53 -9.25 42.78
CA LYS A 543 -35.41 -10.40 43.03
C LYS A 543 -35.19 -11.59 42.09
N ARG A 544 -34.34 -11.43 41.06
CA ARG A 544 -34.17 -12.43 39.98
C ARG A 544 -32.81 -13.13 40.00
N LYS A 545 -31.90 -12.74 40.90
CA LYS A 545 -30.52 -13.21 40.92
C LYS A 545 -30.22 -13.91 42.24
N VAL A 546 -29.46 -14.99 42.16
CA VAL A 546 -28.98 -15.74 43.32
C VAL A 546 -27.47 -15.51 43.45
N LEU A 547 -27.01 -15.35 44.69
CA LEU A 547 -25.61 -15.15 45.00
C LEU A 547 -24.92 -16.50 45.19
N ILE A 548 -23.73 -16.63 44.61
CA ILE A 548 -22.82 -17.75 44.84
C ILE A 548 -21.53 -17.13 45.36
N LEU A 549 -21.12 -17.50 46.58
CA LEU A 549 -19.84 -17.05 47.14
C LEU A 549 -18.70 -17.80 46.45
N LEU A 550 -17.62 -17.08 46.12
CA LEU A 550 -16.39 -17.66 45.58
C LEU A 550 -15.26 -17.50 46.60
N PRO A 551 -15.04 -18.49 47.48
CA PRO A 551 -14.06 -18.41 48.56
C PRO A 551 -12.64 -18.17 48.04
N GLN A 552 -12.31 -18.79 46.91
CA GLN A 552 -11.01 -18.71 46.26
C GLN A 552 -10.65 -17.32 45.74
N TYR A 553 -11.55 -16.34 45.78
CA TYR A 553 -11.21 -14.96 45.41
C TYR A 553 -11.40 -13.99 46.59
N SER A 554 -11.92 -14.47 47.72
CA SER A 554 -12.18 -13.64 48.89
C SER A 554 -10.92 -13.41 49.72
N HIS A 555 -10.78 -12.19 50.24
CA HIS A 555 -9.71 -11.79 51.13
C HIS A 555 -10.25 -10.88 52.23
N GLY A 556 -9.50 -10.77 53.32
CA GLY A 556 -9.88 -9.95 54.47
C GLY A 556 -8.67 -9.44 55.24
N GLU A 557 -8.96 -8.60 56.22
CA GLU A 557 -7.99 -8.09 57.19
C GLU A 557 -8.34 -8.65 58.57
N LEU A 558 -7.35 -9.22 59.25
CA LEU A 558 -7.46 -9.70 60.62
C LEU A 558 -6.61 -8.83 61.53
N GLU A 559 -7.20 -8.28 62.58
CA GLU A 559 -6.44 -7.71 63.69
C GLU A 559 -6.01 -8.85 64.61
N VAL A 560 -4.70 -9.07 64.74
CA VAL A 560 -4.12 -10.17 65.51
C VAL A 560 -3.20 -9.62 66.60
N CYS A 561 -3.24 -10.20 67.79
CA CYS A 561 -2.40 -9.82 68.91
C CYS A 561 -1.34 -10.90 69.18
N PHE A 562 -0.05 -10.57 68.99
CA PHE A 562 1.09 -11.41 69.38
C PHE A 562 1.93 -10.66 70.43
N ASN A 563 2.16 -11.27 71.60
CA ASN A 563 2.98 -10.68 72.68
C ASN A 563 2.65 -9.22 72.99
N SER A 564 1.35 -8.90 73.11
CA SER A 564 0.84 -7.54 73.35
C SER A 564 1.08 -6.52 72.22
N LEU A 565 1.63 -6.93 71.07
CA LEU A 565 1.71 -6.14 69.85
C LEU A 565 0.52 -6.48 68.93
N LYS A 566 -0.07 -5.43 68.36
CA LYS A 566 -1.19 -5.54 67.41
C LYS A 566 -0.67 -5.53 65.98
N TYR A 567 -1.03 -6.53 65.19
CA TYR A 567 -0.73 -6.61 63.77
C TYR A 567 -2.02 -6.64 62.97
N ILE A 568 -1.99 -6.10 61.76
CA ILE A 568 -3.07 -6.25 60.78
C ILE A 568 -2.57 -7.20 59.71
N PHE A 569 -3.19 -8.36 59.61
CA PHE A 569 -2.86 -9.39 58.64
C PHE A 569 -3.82 -9.33 57.46
N GLN A 570 -3.29 -9.08 56.27
CA GLN A 570 -4.05 -9.22 55.03
C GLN A 570 -3.97 -10.67 54.56
N VAL A 571 -5.10 -11.38 54.65
CA VAL A 571 -5.23 -12.83 54.51
C VAL A 571 -6.28 -13.21 53.47
N SER A 572 -6.10 -14.39 52.86
CA SER A 572 -7.13 -15.00 52.02
C SER A 572 -8.24 -15.52 52.93
N LEU A 573 -9.44 -15.75 52.38
CA LEU A 573 -10.52 -16.33 53.17
C LEU A 573 -10.09 -17.66 53.79
N TYR A 574 -9.42 -18.55 53.04
CA TYR A 574 -8.92 -19.81 53.59
C TYR A 574 -7.93 -19.64 54.76
N GLN A 575 -6.98 -18.71 54.65
CA GLN A 575 -6.07 -18.37 55.77
C GLN A 575 -6.85 -17.81 56.96
N MET A 576 -7.85 -16.98 56.71
CA MET A 576 -8.71 -16.42 57.75
C MET A 576 -9.50 -17.50 58.50
N LEU A 577 -10.07 -18.47 57.77
CA LEU A 577 -10.77 -19.61 58.38
C LEU A 577 -9.86 -20.34 59.36
N VAL A 578 -8.65 -20.71 58.93
CA VAL A 578 -7.70 -21.46 59.76
C VAL A 578 -7.25 -20.65 60.98
N LEU A 579 -6.95 -19.35 60.81
CA LEU A 579 -6.48 -18.50 61.91
C LEU A 579 -7.57 -18.25 62.97
N LEU A 580 -8.83 -18.11 62.57
CA LEU A 580 -9.95 -17.91 63.50
C LEU A 580 -10.18 -19.12 64.42
N LEU A 581 -9.89 -20.34 63.97
CA LEU A 581 -10.04 -21.54 64.81
C LEU A 581 -9.12 -21.50 66.05
N PHE A 582 -7.99 -20.79 65.97
CA PHE A 582 -7.06 -20.67 67.10
C PHE A 582 -7.58 -19.77 68.23
N ASN A 583 -8.67 -19.02 68.01
CA ASN A 583 -9.31 -18.25 69.08
C ASN A 583 -9.98 -19.16 70.12
N ALA A 584 -10.50 -20.32 69.69
CA ALA A 584 -11.12 -21.31 70.57
C ALA A 584 -10.16 -22.42 71.01
N ASN A 585 -9.13 -22.71 70.19
CA ASN A 585 -8.26 -23.86 70.35
C ASN A 585 -6.77 -23.45 70.37
N ALA A 586 -6.04 -23.78 71.44
CA ALA A 586 -4.60 -23.49 71.52
C ALA A 586 -3.74 -24.38 70.59
N THR A 587 -4.23 -25.58 70.27
CA THR A 587 -3.58 -26.53 69.37
C THR A 587 -4.64 -27.18 68.49
N ILE A 588 -4.40 -27.26 67.18
CA ILE A 588 -5.38 -27.75 66.21
C ILE A 588 -4.77 -28.85 65.35
N THR A 589 -5.55 -29.86 65.02
CA THR A 589 -5.15 -30.93 64.09
C THR A 589 -5.69 -30.69 62.68
N ILE A 590 -5.02 -31.22 61.66
CA ILE A 590 -5.46 -31.10 60.25
C ILE A 590 -6.89 -31.65 60.07
N LYS A 591 -7.25 -32.74 60.76
CA LYS A 591 -8.61 -33.31 60.71
C LYS A 591 -9.67 -32.38 61.30
N GLN A 592 -9.34 -31.65 62.38
CA GLN A 592 -10.24 -30.66 62.95
C GLN A 592 -10.45 -29.50 61.98
N ILE A 593 -9.37 -28.98 61.36
CA ILE A 593 -9.48 -27.95 60.32
C ILE A 593 -10.40 -28.44 59.21
N GLN A 594 -10.19 -29.64 58.67
CA GLN A 594 -11.03 -30.19 57.61
C GLN A 594 -12.50 -30.34 58.02
N THR A 595 -12.78 -30.73 59.26
CA THR A 595 -14.15 -30.91 59.75
C THR A 595 -14.86 -29.57 59.95
N GLU A 596 -14.15 -28.58 60.48
CA GLU A 596 -14.71 -27.26 60.83
C GLU A 596 -14.82 -26.33 59.62
N THR A 597 -13.94 -26.46 58.62
CA THR A 597 -13.94 -25.59 57.43
C THR A 597 -14.48 -26.25 56.17
N GLN A 598 -14.57 -27.59 56.11
CA GLN A 598 -14.90 -28.40 54.92
C GLN A 598 -13.96 -28.23 53.72
N MET A 599 -12.81 -27.56 53.90
CA MET A 599 -11.84 -27.37 52.83
C MET A 599 -11.19 -28.68 52.38
N SER A 600 -10.77 -28.74 51.11
CA SER A 600 -9.98 -29.85 50.59
C SER A 600 -8.58 -29.90 51.22
N LEU A 601 -8.01 -31.10 51.37
CA LEU A 601 -6.70 -31.29 52.00
C LEU A 601 -5.57 -30.55 51.27
N ASN A 602 -5.65 -30.42 49.94
CA ASN A 602 -4.66 -29.69 49.15
C ASN A 602 -4.63 -28.21 49.52
N VAL A 603 -5.81 -27.57 49.61
CA VAL A 603 -5.92 -26.15 49.97
C VAL A 603 -5.48 -25.94 51.42
N ILE A 604 -5.83 -26.85 52.34
CA ILE A 604 -5.37 -26.80 53.73
C ILE A 604 -3.84 -26.87 53.79
N HIS A 605 -3.22 -27.78 53.04
CA HIS A 605 -1.77 -27.90 52.98
C HIS A 605 -1.10 -26.61 52.51
N ASP A 606 -1.56 -26.05 51.39
CA ASP A 606 -0.97 -24.84 50.82
C ASP A 606 -1.08 -23.65 51.78
N VAL A 607 -2.21 -23.53 52.47
CA VAL A 607 -2.42 -22.52 53.53
C VAL A 607 -1.45 -22.72 54.69
N LEU A 608 -1.29 -23.96 55.17
CA LEU A 608 -0.40 -24.26 56.30
C LEU A 608 1.07 -24.07 55.94
N CYS A 609 1.51 -24.49 54.75
CA CYS A 609 2.85 -24.22 54.24
C CYS A 609 3.10 -22.71 54.19
N ASN A 610 2.18 -21.94 53.62
CA ASN A 610 2.32 -20.49 53.53
C ASN A 610 2.41 -19.82 54.91
N LEU A 611 1.55 -20.20 55.87
CA LEU A 611 1.58 -19.64 57.23
C LEU A 611 2.85 -20.04 58.00
N SER A 612 3.38 -21.24 57.75
CA SER A 612 4.63 -21.71 58.34
C SER A 612 5.85 -20.99 57.79
N GLU A 613 5.93 -20.80 56.47
CA GLU A 613 7.01 -20.02 55.83
C GLU A 613 7.08 -18.60 56.41
N LYS A 614 5.93 -18.03 56.77
CA LYS A 614 5.82 -16.72 57.44
C LYS A 614 6.06 -16.77 58.95
N LYS A 615 6.40 -17.94 59.51
CA LYS A 615 6.66 -18.21 60.94
C LYS A 615 5.48 -17.89 61.86
N ILE A 616 4.25 -17.95 61.36
CA ILE A 616 3.03 -17.67 62.14
C ILE A 616 2.57 -18.92 62.91
N ILE A 617 2.74 -20.08 62.30
CA ILE A 617 2.41 -21.38 62.89
C ILE A 617 3.66 -22.25 63.00
N VAL A 618 3.64 -23.16 63.97
CA VAL A 618 4.59 -24.25 64.15
C VAL A 618 3.83 -25.56 63.91
N CYS A 619 4.32 -26.37 62.96
CA CYS A 619 3.87 -27.75 62.77
C CYS A 619 4.98 -28.70 63.18
N ASP A 620 4.65 -29.68 64.01
CA ASP A 620 5.63 -30.63 64.55
C ASP A 620 6.14 -31.66 63.51
N GLU A 621 5.48 -31.81 62.34
CA GLU A 621 5.88 -32.71 61.24
C GLU A 621 5.54 -32.09 59.86
N PHE A 622 6.50 -31.51 59.13
CA PHE A 622 6.28 -30.92 57.78
C PHE A 622 6.24 -31.93 56.63
N GLU A 623 6.90 -33.08 56.78
CA GLU A 623 7.26 -33.93 55.62
C GLU A 623 6.21 -34.98 55.26
N ASN A 624 5.12 -35.16 56.03
CA ASN A 624 4.14 -36.22 55.79
C ASN A 624 2.69 -35.81 56.07
N LEU A 625 2.05 -35.21 55.06
CA LEU A 625 0.61 -34.87 54.98
C LEU A 625 -0.37 -36.01 55.35
N ASN A 626 0.07 -37.27 55.24
CA ASN A 626 -0.79 -38.44 55.44
C ASN A 626 -1.10 -38.76 56.91
N ARG A 627 -0.44 -38.11 57.87
CA ARG A 627 -0.80 -38.25 59.29
C ARG A 627 -1.76 -37.14 59.69
N GLN A 628 -3.06 -37.43 59.65
CA GLN A 628 -4.17 -36.59 60.15
C GLN A 628 -4.05 -36.15 61.64
N LYS A 629 -2.91 -36.39 62.30
CA LYS A 629 -2.66 -36.19 63.74
C LYS A 629 -1.61 -35.11 64.05
N SER A 630 -0.98 -34.47 63.05
CA SER A 630 0.01 -33.43 63.29
C SER A 630 -0.62 -32.26 64.08
N SER A 631 -0.07 -31.94 65.25
CA SER A 631 -0.49 -30.78 66.04
C SER A 631 0.09 -29.50 65.47
N ILE A 632 -0.78 -28.53 65.26
CA ILE A 632 -0.45 -27.19 64.75
C ILE A 632 -0.66 -26.21 65.89
N ARG A 633 0.30 -25.31 66.10
CA ARG A 633 0.26 -24.30 67.16
C ARG A 633 0.64 -22.94 66.61
N LEU A 634 0.13 -21.86 67.21
CA LEU A 634 0.60 -20.51 66.93
C LEU A 634 1.99 -20.29 67.52
N THR A 635 2.86 -19.62 66.76
CA THR A 635 4.19 -19.21 67.22
C THR A 635 4.08 -18.15 68.30
N LYS A 636 4.83 -18.30 69.40
CA LYS A 636 4.87 -17.29 70.47
C LYS A 636 5.82 -16.13 70.20
N ASP A 637 6.78 -16.30 69.30
CA ASP A 637 7.85 -15.33 69.04
C ASP A 637 7.70 -14.59 67.70
N PHE A 638 6.47 -14.47 67.18
CA PHE A 638 6.26 -13.75 65.92
C PHE A 638 6.60 -12.27 66.08
N GLN A 639 7.54 -11.78 65.25
CA GLN A 639 7.91 -10.38 65.15
C GLN A 639 8.08 -9.98 63.69
N ASN A 640 7.49 -8.84 63.32
CA ASN A 640 7.66 -8.24 62.00
C ASN A 640 7.92 -6.73 62.14
N THR A 641 8.77 -6.17 61.26
CA THR A 641 9.09 -4.74 61.23
C THR A 641 7.91 -3.90 60.76
N LYS A 642 6.95 -4.49 60.02
CA LYS A 642 5.72 -3.83 59.57
C LYS A 642 4.53 -4.26 60.41
N MET A 643 3.73 -3.29 60.86
CA MET A 643 2.47 -3.53 61.58
C MET A 643 1.38 -4.10 60.66
N HIS A 644 1.41 -3.74 59.38
CA HIS A 644 0.53 -4.28 58.35
C HIS A 644 1.27 -5.35 57.54
N VAL A 645 0.91 -6.61 57.72
CA VAL A 645 1.60 -7.77 57.16
C VAL A 645 0.72 -8.41 56.09
N LYS A 646 1.24 -8.52 54.87
CA LYS A 646 0.54 -9.18 53.76
C LYS A 646 0.92 -10.66 53.72
N LEU A 647 -0.05 -11.53 54.01
CA LEU A 647 0.11 -12.99 54.05
C LEU A 647 -0.40 -13.67 52.80
N CYS A 648 -1.38 -13.07 52.11
CA CYS A 648 -1.74 -13.51 50.77
C CYS A 648 -0.52 -13.44 49.84
N ALA A 649 -0.09 -14.59 49.31
CA ALA A 649 0.62 -14.57 48.04
C ALA A 649 -0.30 -13.94 46.97
N PRO A 650 0.23 -13.21 45.97
CA PRO A 650 -0.58 -12.73 44.87
C PRO A 650 -1.24 -13.93 44.18
N PHE A 651 -2.57 -13.97 44.20
CA PHE A 651 -3.38 -15.05 43.59
C PHE A 651 -2.93 -15.38 42.17
N ASN A 652 -2.15 -16.44 41.99
CA ASN A 652 -1.77 -16.91 40.66
C ASN A 652 -2.96 -17.66 40.04
N CYS A 653 -3.88 -16.93 39.39
CA CYS A 653 -4.91 -17.51 38.50
C CYS A 653 -4.31 -18.37 37.35
N THR A 654 -2.99 -18.45 37.27
CA THR A 654 -2.25 -19.18 36.24
C THR A 654 -2.29 -20.69 36.44
N GLU A 655 -2.42 -21.25 37.65
CA GLU A 655 -2.30 -22.71 37.84
C GLU A 655 -3.57 -23.48 37.48
N ALA A 656 -4.76 -23.00 37.87
CA ALA A 656 -6.02 -23.65 37.53
C ALA A 656 -6.32 -23.61 36.02
N THR A 657 -5.94 -22.52 35.34
CA THR A 657 -6.09 -22.39 33.88
C THR A 657 -4.99 -23.11 33.11
N LYS A 658 -3.72 -23.10 33.57
CA LYS A 658 -2.67 -23.97 32.99
C LYS A 658 -3.08 -25.44 33.01
N ASN A 659 -3.75 -25.90 34.06
CA ASN A 659 -4.23 -27.29 34.13
C ASN A 659 -5.37 -27.59 33.15
N ASN A 660 -6.22 -26.62 32.80
CA ASN A 660 -7.26 -26.80 31.77
C ASN A 660 -6.68 -26.65 30.36
N ASP A 661 -5.82 -25.68 30.12
CA ASP A 661 -5.12 -25.47 28.84
C ASP A 661 -4.24 -26.70 28.51
N LYS A 662 -3.57 -27.29 29.51
CA LYS A 662 -2.85 -28.58 29.37
C LYS A 662 -3.79 -29.75 29.07
N LYS A 663 -5.01 -29.80 29.65
CA LYS A 663 -5.99 -30.87 29.35
C LYS A 663 -6.48 -30.80 27.91
N PHE A 664 -6.76 -29.60 27.39
CA PHE A 664 -7.16 -29.42 25.99
C PHE A 664 -6.00 -29.72 25.03
N ALA A 665 -4.77 -29.32 25.37
CA ALA A 665 -3.59 -29.70 24.59
C ALA A 665 -3.37 -31.22 24.56
N ILE A 666 -3.51 -31.91 25.71
CA ILE A 666 -3.43 -33.38 25.78
C ILE A 666 -4.56 -34.02 24.97
N GLN A 667 -5.80 -33.50 25.03
CA GLN A 667 -6.91 -34.00 24.21
C GLN A 667 -6.65 -33.85 22.71
N ALA A 668 -6.11 -32.70 22.28
CA ALA A 668 -5.78 -32.45 20.87
C ALA A 668 -4.68 -33.40 20.36
N VAL A 669 -3.64 -33.63 21.17
CA VAL A 669 -2.57 -34.60 20.86
C VAL A 669 -3.12 -36.02 20.76
N ILE A 670 -3.97 -36.43 21.72
CA ILE A 670 -4.64 -37.74 21.67
C ILE A 670 -5.44 -37.90 20.38
N ILE A 671 -6.24 -36.88 20.00
CA ILE A 671 -7.02 -36.89 18.76
C ILE A 671 -6.10 -36.97 17.54
N GLN A 672 -4.99 -36.23 17.51
CA GLN A 672 -4.04 -36.25 16.40
C GLN A 672 -3.41 -37.64 16.22
N ILE A 673 -2.95 -38.27 17.30
CA ILE A 673 -2.40 -39.64 17.27
C ILE A 673 -3.47 -40.63 16.81
N MET A 674 -4.66 -40.59 17.41
CA MET A 674 -5.76 -41.52 17.10
C MET A 674 -6.31 -41.34 15.69
N LYS A 675 -6.37 -40.10 15.18
CA LYS A 675 -6.75 -39.82 13.78
C LYS A 675 -5.73 -40.36 12.77
N THR A 676 -4.47 -40.45 13.16
CA THR A 676 -3.40 -40.97 12.30
C THR A 676 -3.35 -42.50 12.33
N LYS A 677 -3.61 -43.11 13.49
CA LYS A 677 -3.46 -44.56 13.70
C LYS A 677 -4.75 -45.35 13.62
N GLU A 678 -5.91 -44.67 13.66
CA GLU A 678 -7.29 -45.18 13.62
C GLU A 678 -7.67 -46.13 14.77
N THR A 679 -6.77 -47.02 15.20
CA THR A 679 -6.93 -47.97 16.30
C THR A 679 -5.64 -48.05 17.12
N LEU A 680 -5.74 -47.96 18.45
CA LEU A 680 -4.56 -48.01 19.33
C LEU A 680 -4.89 -48.58 20.72
N PHE A 681 -3.91 -49.26 21.35
CA PHE A 681 -4.04 -49.70 22.74
C PHE A 681 -3.82 -48.54 23.71
N ILE A 682 -4.53 -48.54 24.84
CA ILE A 682 -4.46 -47.47 25.85
C ILE A 682 -3.03 -47.26 26.37
N GLU A 683 -2.28 -48.33 26.65
CA GLU A 683 -0.90 -48.22 27.16
C GLU A 683 0.05 -47.62 26.10
N SER A 684 -0.06 -48.05 24.84
CA SER A 684 0.73 -47.47 23.75
C SER A 684 0.34 -46.02 23.45
N LEU A 685 -0.93 -45.66 23.61
CA LEU A 685 -1.39 -44.27 23.48
C LEU A 685 -0.78 -43.38 24.55
N ILE A 686 -0.76 -43.86 25.80
CA ILE A 686 -0.15 -43.15 26.92
C ILE A 686 1.34 -42.94 26.64
N ASP A 687 2.07 -43.97 26.22
CA ASP A 687 3.51 -43.85 25.92
C ASP A 687 3.79 -42.85 24.79
N GLU A 688 2.98 -42.82 23.74
CA GLU A 688 3.15 -41.87 22.63
C GLU A 688 2.84 -40.43 23.06
N VAL A 689 1.76 -40.21 23.81
CA VAL A 689 1.44 -38.89 24.36
C VAL A 689 2.54 -38.42 25.32
N MET A 690 3.12 -39.32 26.11
CA MET A 690 4.24 -39.04 27.02
C MET A 690 5.54 -38.73 26.27
N THR A 691 5.69 -39.20 25.03
CA THR A 691 6.85 -38.94 24.18
C THR A 691 6.70 -37.63 23.40
N GLU A 692 5.48 -37.32 22.92
CA GLU A 692 5.19 -36.12 22.14
C GLU A 692 5.07 -34.86 23.02
N MET A 693 4.59 -35.02 24.25
CA MET A 693 4.52 -33.96 25.25
C MET A 693 5.58 -34.21 26.32
N ASN A 694 6.47 -33.25 26.60
CA ASN A 694 7.51 -33.38 27.63
C ASN A 694 6.92 -33.61 29.05
N GLN A 695 6.69 -34.88 29.40
CA GLN A 695 6.23 -35.42 30.69
C GLN A 695 4.88 -34.90 31.25
N PRO A 696 3.72 -35.18 30.61
CA PRO A 696 2.41 -35.08 31.25
C PRO A 696 2.22 -36.14 32.37
N ASN A 697 1.23 -35.93 33.25
CA ASN A 697 0.90 -36.91 34.29
C ASN A 697 -0.05 -37.98 33.72
N GLU A 698 0.30 -39.25 33.87
CA GLU A 698 -0.45 -40.40 33.36
C GLU A 698 -1.93 -40.41 33.78
N ASN A 699 -2.23 -39.97 35.00
CA ASN A 699 -3.59 -39.87 35.51
C ASN A 699 -4.43 -38.82 34.77
N ILE A 700 -3.80 -37.75 34.26
CA ILE A 700 -4.48 -36.71 33.49
C ILE A 700 -4.80 -37.24 32.09
N ILE A 701 -3.89 -38.00 31.47
CA ILE A 701 -4.09 -38.62 30.15
C ILE A 701 -5.28 -39.58 30.20
N ARG A 702 -5.35 -40.45 31.21
CA ARG A 702 -6.49 -41.38 31.39
C ARG A 702 -7.83 -40.65 31.52
N ASN A 703 -7.89 -39.60 32.35
CA ASN A 703 -9.09 -38.78 32.49
C ASN A 703 -9.46 -38.05 31.18
N CYS A 704 -8.48 -37.66 30.36
CA CYS A 704 -8.73 -37.06 29.05
C CYS A 704 -9.27 -38.08 28.04
N ILE A 705 -8.79 -39.33 28.06
CA ILE A 705 -9.31 -40.43 27.24
C ILE A 705 -10.77 -40.71 27.59
N ASP A 706 -11.10 -40.83 28.88
CA ASP A 706 -12.47 -41.11 29.30
C ASP A 706 -13.45 -40.00 28.88
N ARG A 707 -13.03 -38.73 28.96
CA ARG A 707 -13.82 -37.61 28.43
C ARG A 707 -13.98 -37.61 26.92
N LEU A 708 -12.96 -38.02 26.18
CA LEU A 708 -13.04 -38.12 24.71
C LEU A 708 -13.96 -39.27 24.28
N ILE A 709 -14.09 -40.31 25.11
CA ILE A 709 -15.10 -41.37 24.93
C ILE A 709 -16.51 -40.83 25.22
N GLU A 710 -16.69 -40.07 26.32
CA GLU A 710 -17.96 -39.41 26.64
C GLU A 710 -18.42 -38.40 25.57
N GLN A 711 -17.46 -37.77 24.89
CA GLN A 711 -17.69 -36.82 23.79
C GLN A 711 -17.81 -37.50 22.42
N GLU A 712 -17.85 -38.83 22.36
CA GLU A 712 -18.00 -39.62 21.12
C GLU A 712 -16.86 -39.46 20.09
N TYR A 713 -15.68 -38.97 20.49
CA TYR A 713 -14.49 -38.93 19.62
C TYR A 713 -13.74 -40.28 19.57
N LEU A 714 -13.89 -41.10 20.60
CA LEU A 714 -13.21 -42.40 20.75
C LEU A 714 -14.21 -43.45 21.23
N GLU A 715 -14.07 -44.69 20.77
CA GLU A 715 -14.86 -45.84 21.25
C GLU A 715 -13.94 -46.97 21.74
N ARG A 716 -14.36 -47.67 22.80
CA ARG A 716 -13.67 -48.90 23.23
C ARG A 716 -14.13 -50.08 22.39
N ASP A 717 -13.21 -50.93 21.95
CA ASP A 717 -13.56 -52.10 21.16
C ASP A 717 -14.48 -53.07 21.93
N SER A 718 -15.52 -53.54 21.23
CA SER A 718 -16.53 -54.48 21.73
C SER A 718 -15.97 -55.78 22.31
N ARG A 719 -14.78 -56.21 21.88
CA ARG A 719 -14.13 -57.46 22.34
C ARG A 719 -12.97 -57.24 23.31
N ARG A 720 -12.37 -56.05 23.34
CA ARG A 720 -11.17 -55.74 24.14
C ARG A 720 -11.27 -54.32 24.69
N SER A 721 -11.53 -54.19 25.99
CA SER A 721 -11.65 -52.90 26.69
C SER A 721 -10.40 -52.01 26.63
N ASN A 722 -9.24 -52.59 26.31
CA ASN A 722 -7.95 -51.90 26.28
C ASN A 722 -7.59 -51.36 24.89
N LEU A 723 -8.43 -51.61 23.88
CA LEU A 723 -8.25 -51.11 22.50
C LEU A 723 -9.26 -49.98 22.24
N LEU A 724 -8.77 -48.87 21.69
CA LEU A 724 -9.56 -47.71 21.31
C LEU A 724 -9.65 -47.60 19.79
N HIS A 725 -10.81 -47.18 19.29
CA HIS A 725 -11.08 -46.82 17.90
C HIS A 725 -11.39 -45.33 17.80
N TYR A 726 -10.86 -44.66 16.79
CA TYR A 726 -11.20 -43.27 16.50
C TYR A 726 -12.53 -43.19 15.76
N LEU A 727 -13.44 -42.33 16.24
CA LEU A 727 -14.73 -42.07 15.60
C LEU A 727 -14.65 -40.79 14.76
N LEU A 728 -15.16 -40.86 13.53
CA LEU A 728 -15.04 -39.83 12.49
C LEU A 728 -15.94 -38.61 12.73
#